data_AF-A0A2G8L4G4-F1
#
_entry.id   AF-A0A2G8L4G4-F1
#
_cell.length_a   1.000
_cell.length_b   1.000
_cell.length_c   1.000
_cell.angle_alpha   90.00
_cell.angle_beta   90.00
_cell.angle_gamma   90.00
#
_symmetry.space_group_name_H-M   'P 1'
#
loop_
_entity.id
_entity.type
_entity.pdbx_description
1 polymer ?
#
loop_
_entity_poly.entity_id
_entity_poly.type
_entity_poly.pdbx_seq_one_letter_code
_entity_poly.pdbx_strand_id
1 'polypeptide(L)'
;MSNFELYKTNVCELFYLVLQRVGGGGAGGRIALHSNQQFSFRGSQVAYGGIGYLEYGGAGTIYVSDVTVNGTQRELIVSNRNGEPVREFIPTNGLDSGRTVALLGSEAQYHFEKVTIQEKSHLLFKPASEGTNISIGIIHGDRSGMLHVTAGTPLGIQDSHGPFQTGFRSYSGSDLSLPDVVYLDKLYHNDVFIDSVISGVQDLTIGSNINFIVGEEGKTKGAGQSTFELNNLDILTDGYFQSIYSSDLIHNPPITMVTMPSLSLKLNDSLKMHPGGTIDTNWLEVSAGKEIEIDTAAFIDASGRSPIPAGGMLSGVSSRYGASGGSLGGTGGRGKGQSIPAPPRGSIFTPEEFGSPGGRDDDDHSLPVGQGGGIVAMSAPAIEINGALLVDGTSPSHASIGGGSGGSILLSADVFRGHGKLSANGGAASTQQTNYPGGGGGAGRIALHYGQKTFAGEVSCHGGNSLYEAGGPGTVVWHDTGNDTVSLSVDNNNAKNPTVDTIVNYLPGIPGSQSSGVAWILPEVDGREFQFEVLSLSGGSHLAVVLESDSDSATLDVKHSKGDQTGTFHVGPHQDLEIDLPPKSPRLAWSIHLYPRALLTLPPNIEVYDMTLELDSKVEGMRNLTIGTGGVVYLRPYSNLTEELVDTISFDNINIRGGGRLVIEGDRQGLNLVGSTIHLESGGILEADHVTITANDIIIAESAILDLTAQANPDFTTEGQSTSCSGAGHGGLGGTCGSNNAGVFYGRLRYPRHFGSSASGGQARGGGRLELAVHDSLVVNGKILCDGDHGYNNKGGASGGSILINTTSFAGLGCIQANGGQGVGSNGGGGSGGRIAVYYQEDAFTDLPIFGPHSPTRLQFHELQTSFNGAVGGLRELILSGGTLNLQQGATSLSMTGEACFTWTH
;
A
#
# COMPACT_ATOMS: atom_id res chain seq x y z
N MET A 1 28.62 51.88 51.33
CA MET A 1 30.08 51.69 51.42
C MET A 1 30.49 50.99 50.13
N SER A 2 30.86 51.78 49.10
CA SER A 2 32.24 51.96 48.60
C SER A 2 32.71 50.72 47.81
N ASN A 3 33.08 50.73 46.52
CA ASN A 3 33.42 51.76 45.55
C ASN A 3 33.14 51.17 44.15
N PHE A 4 32.63 51.97 43.21
CA PHE A 4 32.91 51.76 41.79
C PHE A 4 33.20 53.14 41.20
N GLU A 5 34.43 53.31 40.73
CA GLU A 5 34.97 54.55 40.20
C GLU A 5 34.32 54.92 38.86
N LEU A 6 33.85 56.17 38.80
CA LEU A 6 33.57 56.91 37.59
C LEU A 6 34.90 57.39 36.99
N TYR A 7 35.21 56.99 35.76
CA TYR A 7 35.96 57.84 34.83
C TYR A 7 35.53 57.61 33.37
N LYS A 8 35.08 58.73 32.76
CA LYS A 8 34.95 59.05 31.33
C LYS A 8 33.77 58.47 30.55
N THR A 9 32.62 59.12 30.72
CA THR A 9 31.71 59.46 29.62
C THR A 9 32.13 60.77 28.96
N ASN A 10 32.65 60.69 27.73
CA ASN A 10 32.44 61.65 26.65
C ASN A 10 31.78 60.81 25.55
N VAL A 11 30.44 60.82 25.40
CA VAL A 11 29.69 61.73 24.52
C VAL A 11 30.40 61.96 23.18
N CYS A 12 29.75 61.51 22.11
CA CYS A 12 30.06 61.66 20.69
C CYS A 12 31.03 60.65 20.05
N GLU A 13 30.75 59.35 20.16
CA GLU A 13 30.84 58.48 18.98
C GLU A 13 29.49 58.52 18.23
N LEU A 14 29.20 59.70 17.70
CA LEU A 14 28.30 59.87 16.56
C LEU A 14 29.14 59.57 15.31
N PHE A 15 29.59 58.33 15.17
CA PHE A 15 30.35 57.90 13.99
C PHE A 15 29.39 57.71 12.81
N TYR A 16 29.28 58.78 12.02
CA TYR A 16 29.13 58.76 10.57
C TYR A 16 28.22 57.66 9.98
N LEU A 17 26.93 57.76 10.28
CA LEU A 17 25.88 57.32 9.36
C LEU A 17 25.76 58.38 8.25
N VAL A 18 26.82 58.56 7.48
CA VAL A 18 26.65 59.07 6.12
C VAL A 18 25.96 57.93 5.40
N LEU A 19 24.69 58.15 5.04
CA LEU A 19 24.10 57.55 3.85
C LEU A 19 25.07 57.84 2.70
N GLN A 20 26.14 57.06 2.55
CA GLN A 20 26.91 57.07 1.33
C GLN A 20 25.94 56.47 0.33
N ARG A 21 25.29 57.36 -0.43
CA ARG A 21 24.74 56.99 -1.72
C ARG A 21 25.92 56.45 -2.51
N VAL A 22 26.15 55.14 -2.41
CA VAL A 22 27.20 54.48 -3.15
C VAL A 22 26.76 54.44 -4.61
N GLY A 23 27.56 55.05 -5.48
CA GLY A 23 27.31 55.08 -6.91
C GLY A 23 27.67 53.75 -7.57
N GLY A 24 26.98 53.41 -8.65
CA GLY A 24 27.36 52.33 -9.56
C GLY A 24 28.55 52.72 -10.43
N GLY A 25 29.23 51.72 -11.00
CA GLY A 25 30.28 51.92 -11.98
C GLY A 25 29.74 52.39 -13.34
N GLY A 26 30.50 53.24 -14.06
CA GLY A 26 30.15 53.61 -15.44
C GLY A 26 30.43 52.48 -16.44
N ALA A 27 29.74 52.42 -17.58
CA ALA A 27 29.96 51.36 -18.58
C ALA A 27 31.29 51.50 -19.35
N GLY A 28 31.82 50.37 -19.85
CA GLY A 28 32.97 50.34 -20.74
C GLY A 28 32.68 50.85 -22.15
N GLY A 29 33.70 51.37 -22.83
CA GLY A 29 33.61 51.90 -24.20
C GLY A 29 33.65 50.82 -25.30
N ARG A 30 33.65 51.21 -26.58
CA ARG A 30 33.77 50.26 -27.71
C ARG A 30 35.07 50.48 -28.47
N ILE A 31 35.78 49.40 -28.76
CA ILE A 31 36.97 49.37 -29.61
C ILE A 31 36.63 48.56 -30.86
N ALA A 32 36.88 49.11 -32.05
CA ALA A 32 36.76 48.39 -33.31
C ALA A 32 38.06 48.53 -34.10
N LEU A 33 38.67 47.41 -34.46
CA LEU A 33 39.91 47.32 -35.22
C LEU A 33 39.63 46.61 -36.53
N HIS A 34 39.91 47.28 -37.64
CA HIS A 34 39.78 46.71 -38.98
C HIS A 34 41.16 46.68 -39.64
N SER A 35 41.64 45.48 -39.95
CA SER A 35 42.94 45.22 -40.57
C SER A 35 42.75 44.50 -41.91
N ASN A 36 43.37 45.00 -42.97
CA ASN A 36 43.34 44.35 -44.29
C ASN A 36 44.40 43.25 -44.43
N GLN A 37 45.11 42.94 -43.34
CA GLN A 37 46.15 41.91 -43.23
C GLN A 37 45.99 41.20 -41.88
N GLN A 38 46.65 40.06 -41.71
CA GLN A 38 46.62 39.31 -40.46
C GLN A 38 47.04 40.22 -39.28
N PHE A 39 46.20 40.23 -38.25
CA PHE A 39 46.39 41.06 -37.07
C PHE A 39 47.65 40.63 -36.31
N SER A 40 48.57 41.58 -36.09
CA SER A 40 49.88 41.32 -35.44
C SER A 40 50.16 42.22 -34.24
N PHE A 41 49.18 43.01 -33.79
CA PHE A 41 49.31 43.88 -32.62
C PHE A 41 49.52 43.04 -31.36
N ARG A 42 50.63 43.31 -30.64
CA ARG A 42 51.04 42.58 -29.43
C ARG A 42 50.73 43.33 -28.12
N GLY A 43 50.15 44.53 -28.19
CA GLY A 43 49.79 45.32 -27.01
C GLY A 43 48.50 44.82 -26.35
N SER A 44 48.15 45.38 -25.19
CA SER A 44 46.91 45.05 -24.47
C SER A 44 45.73 45.91 -24.96
N GLN A 45 44.57 45.29 -25.12
CA GLN A 45 43.31 45.96 -25.45
C GLN A 45 42.32 45.65 -24.34
N VAL A 46 41.74 46.68 -23.71
CA VAL A 46 40.79 46.50 -22.60
C VAL A 46 39.66 47.51 -22.71
N ALA A 47 38.44 47.07 -22.41
CA ALA A 47 37.23 47.89 -22.42
C ALA A 47 36.37 47.61 -21.18
N TYR A 48 36.97 47.61 -20.00
CA TYR A 48 36.26 47.29 -18.74
C TYR A 48 35.21 48.33 -18.38
N GLY A 49 34.16 47.90 -17.68
CA GLY A 49 33.32 48.79 -16.90
C GLY A 49 34.07 49.40 -15.73
N GLY A 50 33.60 50.56 -15.28
CA GLY A 50 34.05 51.23 -14.07
C GLY A 50 33.71 50.41 -12.83
N ILE A 51 34.58 50.50 -11.83
CA ILE A 51 34.38 49.84 -10.54
C ILE A 51 33.36 50.67 -9.74
N GLY A 52 32.26 50.03 -9.33
CA GLY A 52 31.29 50.60 -8.40
C GLY A 52 31.33 49.87 -7.06
N TYR A 53 30.82 50.52 -6.01
CA TYR A 53 30.74 49.90 -4.67
C TYR A 53 29.58 48.90 -4.56
N LEU A 54 28.48 49.17 -5.28
CA LEU A 54 27.31 48.29 -5.34
C LEU A 54 27.37 47.34 -6.54
N GLU A 55 27.73 47.85 -7.71
CA GLU A 55 27.74 47.08 -8.96
C GLU A 55 28.77 47.68 -9.94
N TYR A 56 29.47 46.81 -10.65
CA TYR A 56 30.40 47.19 -11.70
C TYR A 56 29.62 47.65 -12.92
N GLY A 57 30.14 48.63 -13.66
CA GLY A 57 29.60 48.93 -14.96
C GLY A 57 29.76 47.73 -15.89
N GLY A 58 28.86 47.58 -16.86
CA GLY A 58 29.01 46.53 -17.88
C GLY A 58 30.28 46.74 -18.70
N ALA A 59 30.90 45.64 -19.12
CA ALA A 59 32.03 45.69 -20.02
C ALA A 59 31.62 46.33 -21.35
N GLY A 60 32.58 47.01 -21.94
CA GLY A 60 32.57 47.43 -23.32
C GLY A 60 32.79 46.26 -24.28
N THR A 61 32.84 46.56 -25.58
CA THR A 61 33.10 45.57 -26.63
C THR A 61 34.41 45.86 -27.34
N ILE A 62 35.16 44.80 -27.67
CA ILE A 62 36.33 44.88 -28.54
C ILE A 62 36.05 44.02 -29.76
N TYR A 63 35.94 44.64 -30.93
CA TYR A 63 35.73 43.98 -32.20
C TYR A 63 37.03 44.04 -33.02
N VAL A 64 37.54 42.89 -33.43
CA VAL A 64 38.74 42.78 -34.27
C VAL A 64 38.33 42.09 -35.56
N SER A 65 38.56 42.74 -36.70
CA SER A 65 38.39 42.16 -38.02
C SER A 65 39.70 42.21 -38.78
N ASP A 66 40.20 41.07 -39.20
CA ASP A 66 41.44 40.95 -39.96
C ASP A 66 41.33 39.97 -41.13
N VAL A 67 42.18 40.14 -42.15
CA VAL A 67 42.18 39.27 -43.34
C VAL A 67 43.33 38.28 -43.23
N THR A 68 42.99 37.00 -43.08
CA THR A 68 43.94 35.88 -43.03
C THR A 68 43.99 35.13 -44.37
N VAL A 69 44.90 34.16 -44.50
CA VAL A 69 44.97 33.25 -45.66
C VAL A 69 43.69 32.42 -45.85
N ASN A 70 42.90 32.24 -44.79
CA ASN A 70 41.65 31.47 -44.79
C ASN A 70 40.41 32.37 -44.91
N GLY A 71 40.58 33.67 -45.17
CA GLY A 71 39.50 34.65 -45.26
C GLY A 71 39.51 35.68 -44.13
N THR A 72 38.47 36.52 -44.09
CA THR A 72 38.28 37.50 -43.02
C THR A 72 37.95 36.78 -41.72
N GLN A 73 38.65 37.08 -40.64
CA GLN A 73 38.29 36.67 -39.28
C GLN A 73 37.73 37.88 -38.52
N ARG A 74 36.68 37.64 -37.74
CA ARG A 74 35.97 38.63 -36.92
C ARG A 74 35.84 38.04 -35.52
N GLU A 75 36.55 38.66 -34.59
CA GLU A 75 36.52 38.32 -33.17
C GLU A 75 35.79 39.40 -32.37
N LEU A 76 34.85 38.99 -31.53
CA LEU A 76 34.25 39.84 -30.50
C LEU A 76 34.78 39.42 -29.13
N ILE A 77 35.39 40.34 -28.39
CA ILE A 77 35.93 40.10 -27.05
C ILE A 77 35.19 40.96 -26.04
N VAL A 78 34.72 40.31 -24.97
CA VAL A 78 34.08 40.93 -23.81
C VAL A 78 34.78 40.42 -22.54
N SER A 79 35.21 41.36 -21.70
CA SER A 79 36.01 41.10 -20.51
C SER A 79 35.68 42.18 -19.49
N ASN A 80 35.34 41.83 -18.25
CA ASN A 80 34.93 42.84 -17.24
C ASN A 80 35.77 42.85 -15.96
N ARG A 81 37.00 42.31 -15.96
CA ARG A 81 37.87 42.29 -14.78
C ARG A 81 37.18 41.74 -13.52
N ASN A 82 36.45 40.64 -13.68
CA ASN A 82 35.65 39.99 -12.63
C ASN A 82 34.49 40.84 -12.08
N GLY A 83 34.09 41.90 -12.79
CA GLY A 83 32.89 42.66 -12.50
C GLY A 83 31.65 41.96 -13.04
N GLU A 84 30.92 41.26 -12.17
CA GLU A 84 29.66 40.62 -12.53
C GLU A 84 28.45 41.54 -12.25
N PRO A 85 27.36 41.41 -13.03
CA PRO A 85 26.08 42.01 -12.68
C PRO A 85 25.59 41.50 -11.32
N VAL A 86 24.88 42.34 -10.57
CA VAL A 86 24.26 41.94 -9.29
C VAL A 86 23.19 40.88 -9.48
N ARG A 87 22.51 40.90 -10.63
CA ARG A 87 21.53 39.90 -11.03
C ARG A 87 22.09 39.07 -12.17
N GLU A 88 22.15 37.76 -12.01
CA GLU A 88 22.66 36.84 -13.03
C GLU A 88 21.78 36.77 -14.29
N PHE A 89 20.46 36.91 -14.13
CA PHE A 89 19.49 36.85 -15.24
C PHE A 89 18.82 38.19 -15.53
N ILE A 90 18.36 38.38 -16.77
CA ILE A 90 17.66 39.58 -17.23
C ILE A 90 16.29 39.62 -16.54
N PRO A 91 16.01 40.64 -15.72
CA PRO A 91 14.75 40.72 -14.99
C PRO A 91 13.62 41.25 -15.88
N THR A 92 12.42 40.71 -15.68
CA THR A 92 11.21 41.07 -16.45
C THR A 92 10.71 42.49 -16.19
N ASN A 93 11.14 43.13 -15.11
CA ASN A 93 10.74 44.48 -14.73
C ASN A 93 11.55 45.60 -15.41
N GLY A 94 12.44 45.26 -16.35
CA GLY A 94 13.25 46.22 -17.10
C GLY A 94 14.36 46.90 -16.28
N LEU A 95 14.62 46.44 -15.06
CA LEU A 95 15.70 46.94 -14.19
C LEU A 95 16.97 46.10 -14.39
N ASP A 96 17.55 46.19 -15.58
CA ASP A 96 18.79 45.51 -15.97
C ASP A 96 20.02 46.42 -15.78
N SER A 97 21.17 45.85 -15.41
CA SER A 97 22.44 46.54 -15.13
C SER A 97 23.63 45.59 -15.29
N GLY A 98 24.85 46.15 -15.40
CA GLY A 98 26.11 45.38 -15.42
C GLY A 98 26.40 44.53 -16.67
N ARG A 99 25.48 44.42 -17.64
CA ARG A 99 25.63 43.59 -18.86
C ARG A 99 26.20 44.33 -20.07
N THR A 100 26.92 43.62 -20.92
CA THR A 100 27.37 44.12 -22.22
C THR A 100 26.29 43.85 -23.27
N VAL A 101 25.84 44.92 -23.94
CA VAL A 101 24.88 44.83 -25.05
C VAL A 101 25.57 45.13 -26.37
N ALA A 102 25.78 44.11 -27.19
CA ALA A 102 26.28 44.23 -28.55
C ALA A 102 25.14 44.68 -29.48
N LEU A 103 25.08 45.99 -29.74
CA LEU A 103 24.15 46.56 -30.71
C LEU A 103 24.62 46.21 -32.13
N LEU A 104 23.78 45.52 -32.88
CA LEU A 104 24.02 45.20 -34.28
C LEU A 104 23.24 46.16 -35.19
N GLY A 105 23.75 46.39 -36.39
CA GLY A 105 23.11 47.22 -37.40
C GLY A 105 21.91 46.55 -38.07
N SER A 106 21.49 47.09 -39.21
CA SER A 106 20.35 46.61 -39.99
C SER A 106 20.69 45.50 -41.00
N GLU A 107 21.83 44.83 -40.84
CA GLU A 107 22.16 43.70 -41.70
C GLU A 107 21.29 42.50 -41.34
N ALA A 108 20.92 41.71 -42.35
CA ALA A 108 20.07 40.54 -42.14
C ALA A 108 20.80 39.38 -41.41
N GLN A 109 22.14 39.36 -41.48
CA GLN A 109 22.96 38.31 -40.90
C GLN A 109 24.29 38.86 -40.38
N TYR A 110 24.73 38.37 -39.22
CA TYR A 110 26.05 38.63 -38.65
C TYR A 110 26.78 37.31 -38.43
N HIS A 111 28.04 37.24 -38.85
CA HIS A 111 28.91 36.08 -38.60
C HIS A 111 30.18 36.52 -37.89
N PHE A 112 30.46 35.92 -36.74
CA PHE A 112 31.69 36.07 -35.98
C PHE A 112 32.44 34.75 -36.01
N GLU A 113 33.65 34.72 -36.54
CA GLU A 113 34.49 33.52 -36.52
C GLU A 113 34.83 33.12 -35.07
N LYS A 114 34.91 34.09 -34.14
CA LYS A 114 35.14 33.83 -32.72
C LYS A 114 34.45 34.85 -31.80
N VAL A 115 33.89 34.38 -30.68
CA VAL A 115 33.39 35.24 -29.60
C VAL A 115 34.04 34.80 -28.29
N THR A 116 34.75 35.72 -27.63
CA THR A 116 35.43 35.50 -26.35
C THR A 116 34.70 36.24 -25.22
N ILE A 117 34.22 35.51 -24.21
CA ILE A 117 33.50 36.04 -23.04
C ILE A 117 34.24 35.56 -21.78
N GLN A 118 34.78 36.48 -20.99
CA GLN A 118 35.69 36.14 -19.88
C GLN A 118 35.62 37.14 -18.73
N GLU A 119 36.28 36.84 -17.61
CA GLU A 119 36.37 37.69 -16.42
C GLU A 119 34.99 38.16 -15.93
N LYS A 120 34.05 37.22 -15.80
CA LYS A 120 32.66 37.38 -15.34
C LYS A 120 31.81 38.34 -16.18
N SER A 121 32.16 38.56 -17.43
CA SER A 121 31.36 39.42 -18.31
C SER A 121 30.09 38.70 -18.81
N HIS A 122 28.99 39.45 -18.88
CA HIS A 122 27.75 39.00 -19.50
C HIS A 122 27.56 39.65 -20.87
N LEU A 123 27.21 38.87 -21.89
CA LEU A 123 26.97 39.35 -23.25
C LEU A 123 25.53 39.08 -23.71
N LEU A 124 24.92 40.10 -24.31
CA LEU A 124 23.65 40.06 -25.02
C LEU A 124 23.82 40.68 -26.42
N PHE A 125 23.23 40.07 -27.44
CA PHE A 125 23.09 40.71 -28.74
C PHE A 125 21.73 41.40 -28.88
N LYS A 126 21.74 42.62 -29.45
CA LYS A 126 20.51 43.37 -29.76
C LYS A 126 20.56 43.87 -31.21
N PRO A 127 19.89 43.18 -32.15
CA PRO A 127 19.84 43.60 -33.53
C PRO A 127 18.89 44.79 -33.75
N ALA A 128 19.07 45.50 -34.86
CA ALA A 128 18.17 46.59 -35.24
C ALA A 128 16.79 46.09 -35.73
N SER A 129 16.73 44.86 -36.23
CA SER A 129 15.53 44.17 -36.68
C SER A 129 15.40 42.79 -36.03
N GLU A 130 14.21 42.45 -35.55
CA GLU A 130 13.91 41.08 -35.10
C GLU A 130 14.09 40.09 -36.26
N GLY A 131 14.57 38.89 -35.95
CA GLY A 131 14.86 37.83 -36.92
C GLY A 131 16.24 37.92 -37.58
N THR A 132 17.08 38.87 -37.20
CA THR A 132 18.48 38.97 -37.67
C THR A 132 19.26 37.74 -37.20
N ASN A 133 19.84 36.97 -38.15
CA ASN A 133 20.53 35.73 -37.83
C ASN A 133 21.97 36.01 -37.40
N ILE A 134 22.34 35.58 -36.20
CA ILE A 134 23.68 35.75 -35.65
C ILE A 134 24.34 34.38 -35.59
N SER A 135 25.55 34.27 -36.12
CA SER A 135 26.32 33.02 -36.09
C SER A 135 27.69 33.25 -35.47
N ILE A 136 28.06 32.36 -34.57
CA ILE A 136 29.34 32.29 -33.86
C ILE A 136 30.02 31.01 -34.35
N GLY A 137 31.20 31.14 -34.95
CA GLY A 137 32.07 30.03 -35.28
C GLY A 137 32.51 29.31 -34.01
N ILE A 138 33.36 29.96 -33.22
CA ILE A 138 33.86 29.41 -31.96
C ILE A 138 33.48 30.31 -30.78
N ILE A 139 32.85 29.73 -29.75
CA ILE A 139 32.69 30.39 -28.45
C ILE A 139 33.86 30.02 -27.53
N HIS A 140 34.50 31.03 -26.94
CA HIS A 140 35.67 30.89 -26.08
C HIS A 140 35.47 31.67 -24.78
N GLY A 141 36.14 31.24 -23.70
CA GLY A 141 36.05 31.90 -22.41
C GLY A 141 36.93 31.28 -21.34
N ASP A 142 36.87 31.84 -20.13
CA ASP A 142 37.53 31.32 -18.93
C ASP A 142 36.55 30.59 -17.99
N ARG A 143 35.37 30.20 -18.50
CA ARG A 143 34.22 29.60 -17.79
C ARG A 143 33.48 30.52 -16.83
N SER A 144 33.92 31.78 -16.70
CA SER A 144 33.27 32.75 -15.82
C SER A 144 32.23 33.62 -16.52
N GLY A 145 32.23 33.66 -17.85
CA GLY A 145 31.30 34.46 -18.63
C GLY A 145 29.89 33.87 -18.77
N MET A 146 28.94 34.72 -19.17
CA MET A 146 27.55 34.34 -19.46
C MET A 146 27.06 34.92 -20.79
N LEU A 147 26.44 34.10 -21.62
CA LEU A 147 25.75 34.50 -22.84
C LEU A 147 24.23 34.50 -22.64
N HIS A 148 23.56 35.59 -23.00
CA HIS A 148 22.11 35.72 -22.95
C HIS A 148 21.50 35.76 -24.35
N VAL A 149 20.54 34.87 -24.62
CA VAL A 149 19.84 34.76 -25.91
C VAL A 149 18.38 35.17 -25.74
N THR A 150 18.05 36.40 -26.15
CA THR A 150 16.72 36.98 -25.96
C THR A 150 15.79 36.72 -27.15
N ALA A 151 14.50 37.03 -26.95
CA ALA A 151 13.49 36.93 -27.99
C ALA A 151 13.86 37.71 -29.27
N GLY A 152 13.48 37.17 -30.42
CA GLY A 152 13.69 37.83 -31.72
C GLY A 152 15.14 37.79 -32.25
N THR A 153 16.04 37.06 -31.58
CA THR A 153 17.45 36.87 -31.99
C THR A 153 17.76 35.39 -32.22
N PRO A 154 17.65 34.88 -33.46
CA PRO A 154 18.23 33.59 -33.83
C PRO A 154 19.75 33.63 -33.67
N LEU A 155 20.30 32.79 -32.80
CA LEU A 155 21.74 32.72 -32.52
C LEU A 155 22.24 31.29 -32.71
N GLY A 156 23.23 31.10 -33.58
CA GLY A 156 23.89 29.81 -33.79
C GLY A 156 25.34 29.80 -33.30
N ILE A 157 25.73 28.72 -32.63
CA ILE A 157 27.09 28.43 -32.18
C ILE A 157 27.56 27.16 -32.91
N GLN A 158 28.65 27.24 -33.66
CA GLN A 158 29.13 26.10 -34.47
C GLN A 158 30.10 25.19 -33.70
N ASP A 159 30.93 25.74 -32.82
CA ASP A 159 31.91 24.98 -32.03
C ASP A 159 32.23 25.70 -30.70
N SER A 160 32.70 24.94 -29.72
CA SER A 160 33.22 25.42 -28.42
C SER A 160 34.61 24.89 -28.05
N HIS A 161 35.23 24.05 -28.91
CA HIS A 161 36.56 23.46 -28.72
C HIS A 161 36.75 22.77 -27.36
N GLY A 162 35.86 21.84 -27.01
CA GLY A 162 35.90 21.05 -25.79
C GLY A 162 34.67 21.31 -24.91
N PRO A 163 34.76 21.21 -23.57
CA PRO A 163 33.67 21.64 -22.70
C PRO A 163 33.39 23.12 -22.95
N PHE A 164 32.11 23.49 -22.99
CA PHE A 164 31.66 24.88 -23.13
C PHE A 164 32.43 25.77 -22.17
N GLN A 165 32.99 26.85 -22.71
CA GLN A 165 33.88 27.74 -21.98
C GLN A 165 33.17 28.98 -21.43
N THR A 166 31.86 29.06 -21.63
CA THR A 166 30.99 30.16 -21.20
C THR A 166 29.63 29.56 -20.89
N GLY A 167 29.00 29.96 -19.79
CA GLY A 167 27.62 29.57 -19.55
C GLY A 167 26.69 30.28 -20.53
N PHE A 168 25.46 29.79 -20.66
CA PHE A 168 24.45 30.45 -21.47
C PHE A 168 23.04 30.27 -20.90
N ARG A 169 22.17 31.20 -21.25
CA ARG A 169 20.74 31.16 -20.95
C ARG A 169 19.96 31.58 -22.18
N SER A 170 18.98 30.76 -22.56
CA SER A 170 17.98 31.14 -23.55
C SER A 170 16.66 31.53 -22.86
N TYR A 171 16.04 32.59 -23.38
CA TYR A 171 14.78 33.12 -22.86
C TYR A 171 13.64 32.79 -23.82
N SER A 172 12.40 32.79 -23.31
CA SER A 172 11.19 32.60 -24.11
C SER A 172 11.19 33.45 -25.39
N GLY A 173 10.81 32.82 -26.51
CA GLY A 173 10.78 33.44 -27.84
C GLY A 173 12.12 33.57 -28.56
N SER A 174 13.20 32.95 -28.05
CA SER A 174 14.49 32.86 -28.73
C SER A 174 14.67 31.56 -29.53
N ASP A 175 15.62 31.53 -30.48
CA ASP A 175 16.06 30.32 -31.20
C ASP A 175 17.58 30.20 -31.03
N LEU A 176 18.02 29.15 -30.33
CA LEU A 176 19.44 28.89 -30.05
C LEU A 176 19.88 27.62 -30.78
N SER A 177 20.76 27.76 -31.76
CA SER A 177 21.43 26.63 -32.38
C SER A 177 22.77 26.38 -31.67
N LEU A 178 22.96 25.15 -31.20
CA LEU A 178 24.16 24.67 -30.53
C LEU A 178 24.95 23.73 -31.47
N PRO A 179 26.23 23.44 -31.17
CA PRO A 179 27.01 22.42 -31.86
C PRO A 179 26.40 21.02 -31.71
N ASP A 180 26.80 20.09 -32.59
CA ASP A 180 26.35 18.69 -32.55
C ASP A 180 26.69 18.02 -31.21
N VAL A 181 27.83 18.36 -30.61
CA VAL A 181 28.27 17.85 -29.31
C VAL A 181 28.35 18.99 -28.31
N VAL A 182 27.54 18.93 -27.26
CA VAL A 182 27.47 19.91 -26.18
C VAL A 182 27.93 19.27 -24.89
N TYR A 183 29.13 19.66 -24.43
CA TYR A 183 29.65 19.22 -23.13
C TYR A 183 29.72 20.41 -22.18
N LEU A 184 28.96 20.37 -21.09
CA LEU A 184 28.94 21.41 -20.05
C LEU A 184 29.72 20.88 -18.84
N ASP A 185 30.79 21.55 -18.39
CA ASP A 185 31.54 21.10 -17.19
C ASP A 185 32.18 22.28 -16.46
N LYS A 186 32.00 22.34 -15.13
CA LYS A 186 32.68 23.30 -14.24
C LYS A 186 32.56 24.76 -14.70
N LEU A 187 31.36 25.14 -15.14
CA LEU A 187 31.02 26.53 -15.41
C LEU A 187 30.88 27.28 -14.08
N TYR A 188 31.32 28.53 -14.04
CA TYR A 188 31.09 29.40 -12.87
C TYR A 188 29.59 29.69 -12.69
N HIS A 189 28.92 29.99 -13.81
CA HIS A 189 27.47 30.03 -13.92
C HIS A 189 26.99 28.63 -14.28
N ASN A 190 26.69 27.85 -13.25
CA ASN A 190 26.29 26.46 -13.37
C ASN A 190 24.83 26.25 -13.79
N ASP A 191 23.99 27.27 -13.69
CA ASP A 191 22.60 27.23 -14.12
C ASP A 191 22.48 27.49 -15.63
N VAL A 192 22.33 26.41 -16.40
CA VAL A 192 22.06 26.46 -17.85
C VAL A 192 20.56 26.33 -18.06
N PHE A 193 19.91 27.48 -18.28
CA PHE A 193 18.46 27.56 -18.40
C PHE A 193 18.02 27.67 -19.86
N ILE A 194 17.20 26.71 -20.29
CA ILE A 194 16.68 26.59 -21.65
C ILE A 194 15.17 26.78 -21.63
N ASP A 195 14.73 27.99 -21.95
CA ASP A 195 13.32 28.34 -22.09
C ASP A 195 13.03 28.78 -23.52
N SER A 196 13.53 28.00 -24.48
CA SER A 196 13.46 28.33 -25.90
C SER A 196 13.52 27.08 -26.77
N VAL A 197 13.33 27.28 -28.07
CA VAL A 197 13.64 26.26 -29.07
C VAL A 197 15.15 26.15 -29.20
N ILE A 198 15.70 24.94 -29.09
CA ILE A 198 17.09 24.63 -29.37
C ILE A 198 17.24 23.76 -30.62
N SER A 199 18.36 23.88 -31.32
CA SER A 199 18.66 23.06 -32.50
C SER A 199 20.14 22.71 -32.60
N GLY A 200 20.48 21.72 -33.42
CA GLY A 200 21.86 21.30 -33.69
C GLY A 200 22.41 20.28 -32.71
N VAL A 201 22.07 20.36 -31.42
CA VAL A 201 22.57 19.39 -30.42
C VAL A 201 22.10 17.97 -30.73
N GLN A 202 23.06 17.05 -30.77
CA GLN A 202 22.84 15.61 -30.94
C GLN A 202 23.30 14.85 -29.70
N ASP A 203 24.48 15.18 -29.16
CA ASP A 203 25.00 14.58 -27.93
C ASP A 203 25.11 15.66 -26.84
N LEU A 204 24.47 15.41 -25.70
CA LEU A 204 24.48 16.32 -24.55
C LEU A 204 25.13 15.64 -23.34
N THR A 205 26.19 16.25 -22.82
CA THR A 205 26.82 15.83 -21.57
C THR A 205 26.67 16.93 -20.51
N ILE A 206 25.94 16.62 -19.45
CA ILE A 206 25.79 17.46 -18.25
C ILE A 206 26.87 17.03 -17.26
N GLY A 207 27.94 17.82 -17.18
CA GLY A 207 29.09 17.58 -16.33
C GLY A 207 28.89 18.00 -14.87
N SER A 208 29.98 18.00 -14.11
CA SER A 208 29.91 18.18 -12.66
C SER A 208 29.53 19.60 -12.26
N ASN A 209 28.62 19.71 -11.30
CA ASN A 209 28.09 20.97 -10.80
C ASN A 209 27.47 21.80 -11.94
N ILE A 210 26.66 21.17 -12.79
CA ILE A 210 25.86 21.84 -13.82
C ILE A 210 24.39 21.55 -13.53
N ASN A 211 23.57 22.61 -13.45
CA ASN A 211 22.13 22.55 -13.34
C ASN A 211 21.53 22.87 -14.71
N PHE A 212 21.18 21.84 -15.48
CA PHE A 212 20.49 22.00 -16.75
C PHE A 212 18.98 22.07 -16.51
N ILE A 213 18.40 23.25 -16.73
CA ILE A 213 17.01 23.54 -16.37
C ILE A 213 16.21 23.86 -17.63
N VAL A 214 15.16 23.08 -17.87
CA VAL A 214 14.23 23.26 -18.99
C VAL A 214 13.02 24.07 -18.52
N GLY A 215 12.81 25.23 -19.13
CA GLY A 215 11.62 26.06 -18.95
C GLY A 215 10.43 25.57 -19.75
N GLU A 216 9.29 26.26 -19.64
CA GLU A 216 8.00 25.84 -20.24
C GLU A 216 8.04 25.79 -21.78
N GLU A 217 8.87 26.64 -22.41
CA GLU A 217 9.03 26.69 -23.87
C GLU A 217 10.26 25.89 -24.37
N GLY A 218 11.00 25.26 -23.45
CA GLY A 218 12.19 24.49 -23.76
C GLY A 218 11.89 23.24 -24.59
N LYS A 219 12.41 23.15 -25.82
CA LYS A 219 12.24 21.99 -26.71
C LYS A 219 13.27 21.96 -27.83
N THR A 220 13.49 20.79 -28.42
CA THR A 220 14.23 20.71 -29.70
C THR A 220 13.37 21.19 -30.87
N LYS A 221 14.02 21.77 -31.87
CA LYS A 221 13.36 22.33 -33.06
C LYS A 221 12.62 21.24 -33.84
N GLY A 222 11.32 21.41 -33.97
CA GLY A 222 10.45 20.46 -34.68
C GLY A 222 9.81 19.39 -33.77
N ALA A 223 10.22 19.31 -32.50
CA ALA A 223 9.66 18.36 -31.54
C ALA A 223 8.39 18.89 -30.84
N GLY A 224 7.74 18.01 -30.09
CA GLY A 224 6.62 18.34 -29.22
C GLY A 224 7.01 19.29 -28.07
N GLN A 225 6.03 19.71 -27.28
CA GLN A 225 6.29 20.50 -26.08
C GLN A 225 7.17 19.71 -25.09
N SER A 226 8.12 20.38 -24.44
CA SER A 226 9.07 19.78 -23.48
C SER A 226 9.80 18.53 -23.98
N THR A 227 9.92 18.38 -25.31
CA THR A 227 10.53 17.22 -25.95
C THR A 227 11.94 17.54 -26.42
N PHE A 228 12.89 16.67 -26.09
CA PHE A 228 14.28 16.74 -26.52
C PHE A 228 14.61 15.50 -27.33
N GLU A 229 14.88 15.72 -28.63
CA GLU A 229 15.34 14.69 -29.56
C GLU A 229 16.86 14.75 -29.67
N LEU A 230 17.55 13.73 -29.16
CA LEU A 230 19.02 13.63 -29.09
C LEU A 230 19.48 12.23 -29.56
N ASN A 231 20.78 12.05 -29.77
CA ASN A 231 21.40 10.73 -29.87
C ASN A 231 21.70 10.18 -28.49
N ASN A 232 22.49 10.91 -27.69
CA ASN A 232 22.91 10.51 -26.34
C ASN A 232 22.71 11.63 -25.32
N LEU A 233 22.34 11.22 -24.11
CA LEU A 233 22.34 12.09 -22.93
C LEU A 233 23.18 11.45 -21.83
N ASP A 234 24.28 12.09 -21.47
CA ASP A 234 25.15 11.69 -20.37
C ASP A 234 25.03 12.69 -19.22
N ILE A 235 24.71 12.20 -18.03
CA ILE A 235 24.69 12.99 -16.79
C ILE A 235 25.82 12.49 -15.90
N LEU A 236 26.87 13.30 -15.75
CA LEU A 236 28.03 12.97 -14.94
C LEU A 236 27.74 13.19 -13.44
N THR A 237 28.72 12.88 -12.60
CA THR A 237 28.66 13.11 -11.15
C THR A 237 28.34 14.56 -10.82
N ASP A 238 27.36 14.77 -9.95
CA ASP A 238 26.82 16.07 -9.53
C ASP A 238 26.22 16.90 -10.69
N GLY A 239 25.92 16.25 -11.83
CA GLY A 239 25.11 16.83 -12.89
C GLY A 239 23.63 16.74 -12.53
N TYR A 240 22.89 17.82 -12.74
CA TYR A 240 21.49 17.93 -12.34
C TYR A 240 20.63 18.40 -13.52
N PHE A 241 19.66 17.59 -13.93
CA PHE A 241 18.71 17.91 -14.98
C PHE A 241 17.32 18.12 -14.36
N GLN A 242 16.78 19.33 -14.49
CA GLN A 242 15.43 19.64 -14.05
C GLN A 242 14.55 20.15 -15.19
N SER A 243 13.25 19.85 -15.14
CA SER A 243 12.26 20.57 -15.92
C SER A 243 11.26 21.29 -15.04
N ILE A 244 10.77 22.43 -15.52
CA ILE A 244 9.71 23.21 -14.88
C ILE A 244 8.37 22.77 -15.46
N TYR A 245 7.45 22.41 -14.58
CA TYR A 245 6.07 22.09 -14.96
C TYR A 245 5.16 23.28 -14.71
N SER A 246 4.41 23.71 -15.72
CA SER A 246 3.54 24.89 -15.60
C SER A 246 2.40 24.64 -14.62
N SER A 247 2.25 25.53 -13.63
CA SER A 247 1.12 25.52 -12.70
C SER A 247 -0.22 25.87 -13.35
N ASP A 248 -0.20 26.40 -14.58
CA ASP A 248 -1.39 26.92 -15.27
C ASP A 248 -2.13 25.84 -16.09
N LEU A 249 -1.63 24.60 -16.13
CA LEU A 249 -2.27 23.43 -16.76
C LEU A 249 -3.48 22.88 -15.98
N ILE A 250 -4.09 23.68 -15.10
CA ILE A 250 -5.34 23.35 -14.39
C ILE A 250 -6.50 23.33 -15.40
N HIS A 251 -6.64 22.24 -16.14
CA HIS A 251 -7.83 21.99 -16.95
C HIS A 251 -8.99 21.55 -16.04
N ASN A 252 -10.08 22.29 -16.17
CA ASN A 252 -11.41 21.97 -15.66
C ASN A 252 -12.12 21.16 -16.77
N PRO A 253 -12.45 19.86 -16.61
CA PRO A 253 -13.10 19.25 -15.44
C PRO A 253 -12.30 18.10 -14.75
N PRO A 254 -12.74 17.62 -13.56
CA PRO A 254 -11.89 17.00 -12.53
C PRO A 254 -11.50 15.52 -12.70
N ILE A 255 -11.78 14.90 -13.84
CA ILE A 255 -11.75 13.41 -13.95
C ILE A 255 -10.66 12.92 -14.91
N THR A 256 -10.18 13.75 -15.84
CA THR A 256 -9.09 13.36 -16.76
C THR A 256 -8.07 14.48 -16.84
N MET A 257 -6.98 14.28 -16.12
CA MET A 257 -5.79 15.10 -16.29
C MET A 257 -5.18 14.77 -17.65
N VAL A 258 -5.41 15.60 -18.67
CA VAL A 258 -4.55 15.60 -19.86
C VAL A 258 -3.25 16.28 -19.45
N THR A 259 -2.42 15.54 -18.73
CA THR A 259 -1.07 15.96 -18.41
C THR A 259 -0.16 15.44 -19.50
N MET A 260 0.68 16.33 -20.03
CA MET A 260 1.77 15.95 -20.93
C MET A 260 3.03 15.73 -20.10
N PRO A 261 4.01 14.94 -20.58
CA PRO A 261 5.30 14.82 -19.94
C PRO A 261 5.93 16.19 -19.69
N SER A 262 6.42 16.43 -18.48
CA SER A 262 7.18 17.65 -18.16
C SER A 262 8.59 17.62 -18.75
N LEU A 263 9.06 16.43 -19.10
CA LEU A 263 10.29 16.20 -19.84
C LEU A 263 10.12 14.91 -20.64
N SER A 264 10.16 15.01 -21.97
CA SER A 264 10.16 13.85 -22.88
C SER A 264 11.52 13.77 -23.58
N LEU A 265 12.27 12.72 -23.31
CA LEU A 265 13.58 12.44 -23.87
C LEU A 265 13.46 11.36 -24.94
N LYS A 266 13.64 11.74 -26.20
CA LYS A 266 13.67 10.82 -27.34
C LYS A 266 15.12 10.67 -27.80
N LEU A 267 15.72 9.54 -27.48
CA LEU A 267 17.14 9.27 -27.67
C LEU A 267 17.31 8.20 -28.75
N ASN A 268 18.08 8.50 -29.80
CA ASN A 268 18.37 7.49 -30.83
C ASN A 268 19.23 6.34 -30.26
N ASP A 269 20.10 6.65 -29.30
CA ASP A 269 21.04 5.70 -28.72
C ASP A 269 20.78 5.47 -27.22
N SER A 270 21.28 6.32 -26.33
CA SER A 270 21.31 6.00 -24.90
C SER A 270 21.15 7.15 -23.92
N LEU A 271 20.58 6.84 -22.75
CA LEU A 271 20.63 7.65 -21.53
C LEU A 271 21.61 7.00 -20.56
N LYS A 272 22.62 7.75 -20.11
CA LYS A 272 23.55 7.30 -19.07
C LYS A 272 23.63 8.29 -17.93
N MET A 273 23.31 7.81 -16.73
CA MET A 273 23.46 8.57 -15.50
C MET A 273 24.56 7.94 -14.67
N HIS A 274 25.66 8.67 -14.49
CA HIS A 274 26.79 8.25 -13.65
C HIS A 274 26.52 8.52 -12.16
N PRO A 275 27.33 7.97 -11.24
CA PRO A 275 27.13 8.15 -9.81
C PRO A 275 27.00 9.60 -9.40
N GLY A 276 25.91 9.97 -8.71
CA GLY A 276 25.59 11.33 -8.30
C GLY A 276 24.83 12.16 -9.35
N GLY A 277 24.64 11.65 -10.56
CA GLY A 277 23.78 12.27 -11.57
C GLY A 277 22.32 12.23 -11.15
N THR A 278 21.61 13.35 -11.34
CA THR A 278 20.22 13.52 -10.88
C THR A 278 19.32 14.03 -12.00
N ILE A 279 18.15 13.42 -12.15
CA ILE A 279 17.04 13.99 -12.92
C ILE A 279 15.89 14.27 -11.96
N ASP A 280 15.37 15.49 -11.99
CA ASP A 280 14.32 15.92 -11.07
C ASP A 280 13.17 16.60 -11.81
N THR A 281 12.02 15.93 -11.87
CA THR A 281 10.92 16.31 -12.78
C THR A 281 9.57 15.81 -12.26
N ASN A 282 8.47 16.31 -12.81
CA ASN A 282 7.12 15.90 -12.39
C ASN A 282 6.68 14.62 -13.12
N TRP A 283 6.91 14.60 -14.43
CA TRP A 283 6.68 13.49 -15.34
C TRP A 283 7.88 13.37 -16.29
N LEU A 284 8.67 12.32 -16.10
CA LEU A 284 9.72 11.90 -17.01
C LEU A 284 9.20 10.85 -18.00
N GLU A 285 9.40 11.09 -19.29
CA GLU A 285 9.27 10.07 -20.32
C GLU A 285 10.62 9.90 -21.03
N VAL A 286 11.13 8.68 -21.12
CA VAL A 286 12.36 8.35 -21.84
C VAL A 286 12.10 7.24 -22.85
N SER A 287 12.40 7.49 -24.11
CA SER A 287 12.49 6.46 -25.14
C SER A 287 13.90 6.45 -25.72
N ALA A 288 14.63 5.34 -25.55
CA ALA A 288 15.99 5.18 -26.04
C ALA A 288 16.10 4.01 -27.03
N GLY A 289 16.79 4.21 -28.15
CA GLY A 289 16.92 3.19 -29.20
C GLY A 289 17.90 2.05 -28.88
N LYS A 290 18.79 2.19 -27.88
CA LYS A 290 19.73 1.15 -27.46
C LYS A 290 19.61 0.79 -25.98
N GLU A 291 19.94 1.72 -25.07
CA GLU A 291 20.03 1.40 -23.64
C GLU A 291 19.75 2.59 -22.72
N ILE A 292 19.27 2.30 -21.51
CA ILE A 292 19.18 3.23 -20.38
C ILE A 292 19.99 2.65 -19.22
N GLU A 293 20.96 3.40 -18.73
CA GLU A 293 21.87 3.00 -17.65
C GLU A 293 21.83 4.03 -16.52
N ILE A 294 21.40 3.59 -15.34
CA ILE A 294 21.34 4.42 -14.13
C ILE A 294 22.30 3.83 -13.10
N ASP A 295 23.49 4.41 -12.97
CA ASP A 295 24.55 3.91 -12.10
C ASP A 295 24.21 4.01 -10.61
N THR A 296 25.00 3.31 -9.79
CA THR A 296 24.88 3.39 -8.33
C THR A 296 24.99 4.84 -7.86
N ALA A 297 24.11 5.25 -6.93
CA ALA A 297 24.00 6.62 -6.42
C ALA A 297 23.54 7.68 -7.44
N ALA A 298 23.23 7.33 -8.69
CA ALA A 298 22.40 8.15 -9.54
C ALA A 298 20.92 7.99 -9.12
N PHE A 299 20.12 9.05 -9.24
CA PHE A 299 18.69 8.94 -8.97
C PHE A 299 17.83 9.82 -9.87
N ILE A 300 16.67 9.29 -10.21
CA ILE A 300 15.58 10.02 -10.85
C ILE A 300 14.51 10.22 -9.77
N ASP A 301 14.23 11.47 -9.43
CA ASP A 301 13.28 11.82 -8.38
C ASP A 301 12.10 12.58 -8.98
N ALA A 302 10.90 12.04 -8.75
CA ALA A 302 9.64 12.71 -9.00
C ALA A 302 8.75 12.68 -7.74
N SER A 303 9.34 12.48 -6.56
CA SER A 303 8.62 12.35 -5.30
C SER A 303 7.97 13.68 -4.87
N GLY A 304 6.71 13.63 -4.46
CA GLY A 304 5.96 14.84 -4.07
C GLY A 304 5.73 15.87 -5.18
N ARG A 305 5.91 15.48 -6.45
CA ARG A 305 5.82 16.38 -7.62
C ARG A 305 4.51 16.29 -8.38
N SER A 306 3.44 15.79 -7.75
CA SER A 306 2.11 15.85 -8.35
C SER A 306 1.65 17.31 -8.53
N PRO A 307 1.14 17.69 -9.72
CA PRO A 307 0.56 19.02 -9.94
C PRO A 307 -0.88 19.14 -9.40
N ILE A 308 -1.44 18.07 -8.82
CA ILE A 308 -2.82 18.07 -8.31
C ILE A 308 -2.92 19.00 -7.10
N PRO A 309 -3.74 20.07 -7.15
CA PRO A 309 -3.94 20.94 -6.01
C PRO A 309 -4.73 20.21 -4.92
N ALA A 310 -4.37 20.48 -3.67
CA ALA A 310 -5.09 19.90 -2.55
C ALA A 310 -6.54 20.42 -2.48
N GLY A 311 -7.46 19.51 -2.18
CA GLY A 311 -8.90 19.78 -2.15
C GLY A 311 -9.61 19.58 -3.50
N GLY A 312 -8.89 19.10 -4.52
CA GLY A 312 -9.51 18.59 -5.75
C GLY A 312 -10.29 17.29 -5.49
N MET A 313 -11.20 16.92 -6.41
CA MET A 313 -12.02 15.69 -6.29
C MET A 313 -11.20 14.39 -6.15
N LEU A 314 -9.92 14.42 -6.52
CA LEU A 314 -9.00 13.28 -6.45
C LEU A 314 -8.05 13.31 -5.22
N SER A 315 -8.09 14.39 -4.44
CA SER A 315 -7.28 14.55 -3.22
C SER A 315 -7.88 13.78 -2.04
N GLY A 316 -7.06 13.53 -1.01
CA GLY A 316 -7.56 13.13 0.29
C GLY A 316 -8.60 14.12 0.83
N VAL A 317 -9.55 13.63 1.62
CA VAL A 317 -10.68 14.42 2.12
C VAL A 317 -10.25 15.21 3.35
N SER A 318 -10.40 16.54 3.28
CA SER A 318 -10.01 17.47 4.35
C SER A 318 -10.87 17.31 5.61
N SER A 319 -10.25 17.48 6.79
CA SER A 319 -10.90 17.52 8.11
C SER A 319 -9.91 17.96 9.19
N ARG A 320 -10.26 18.98 9.98
CA ARG A 320 -9.56 19.40 11.21
C ARG A 320 -9.47 18.31 12.28
N TYR A 321 -10.37 17.34 12.22
CA TYR A 321 -10.43 16.21 13.17
C TYR A 321 -9.63 14.99 12.68
N GLY A 322 -8.80 15.17 11.65
CA GLY A 322 -7.97 14.15 11.03
C GLY A 322 -8.44 13.92 9.60
N ALA A 323 -7.67 14.41 8.63
CA ALA A 323 -7.91 14.26 7.20
C ALA A 323 -7.45 12.89 6.68
N SER A 324 -8.01 12.44 5.56
CA SER A 324 -7.60 11.19 4.91
C SER A 324 -6.37 11.37 4.01
N GLY A 325 -5.62 10.29 3.79
CA GLY A 325 -4.49 10.26 2.87
C GLY A 325 -4.91 10.34 1.40
N GLY A 326 -3.98 10.72 0.53
CA GLY A 326 -4.14 10.62 -0.92
C GLY A 326 -4.20 9.16 -1.38
N SER A 327 -4.64 8.93 -2.62
CA SER A 327 -4.81 7.60 -3.20
C SER A 327 -4.35 7.55 -4.65
N LEU A 328 -3.62 6.50 -5.01
CA LEU A 328 -3.31 6.03 -6.36
C LEU A 328 -3.02 4.54 -6.22
N GLY A 329 -3.66 3.63 -6.96
CA GLY A 329 -3.51 2.19 -6.70
C GLY A 329 -4.07 1.71 -5.36
N GLY A 330 -3.38 1.99 -4.26
CA GLY A 330 -3.87 1.81 -2.89
C GLY A 330 -4.76 2.96 -2.41
N THR A 331 -5.80 2.65 -1.64
CA THR A 331 -6.59 3.68 -0.95
C THR A 331 -5.82 4.25 0.24
N GLY A 332 -5.79 5.57 0.36
CA GLY A 332 -5.25 6.26 1.54
C GLY A 332 -5.94 5.81 2.83
N GLY A 333 -5.21 5.91 3.93
CA GLY A 333 -5.73 5.66 5.27
C GLY A 333 -6.75 6.73 5.68
N ARG A 334 -7.69 6.36 6.54
CA ARG A 334 -8.63 7.30 7.14
C ARG A 334 -7.93 8.19 8.16
N GLY A 335 -8.42 9.42 8.29
CA GLY A 335 -8.14 10.22 9.47
C GLY A 335 -9.17 9.92 10.56
N LYS A 336 -8.86 10.21 11.82
CA LYS A 336 -9.77 9.89 12.94
C LYS A 336 -11.18 10.48 12.76
N GLY A 337 -11.26 11.69 12.21
CA GLY A 337 -12.51 12.41 11.98
C GLY A 337 -13.04 12.32 10.55
N GLN A 338 -12.40 11.51 9.68
CA GLN A 338 -12.77 11.38 8.28
C GLN A 338 -12.75 9.92 7.85
N SER A 339 -13.94 9.33 7.70
CA SER A 339 -14.09 7.93 7.32
C SER A 339 -13.88 7.65 5.84
N ILE A 340 -13.85 8.70 5.00
CA ILE A 340 -13.83 8.56 3.54
C ILE A 340 -12.40 8.76 3.01
N PRO A 341 -11.76 7.73 2.43
CA PRO A 341 -10.49 7.88 1.72
C PRO A 341 -10.72 8.41 0.29
N ALA A 342 -9.65 8.89 -0.36
CA ALA A 342 -9.70 9.20 -1.80
C ALA A 342 -9.84 7.91 -2.63
N PRO A 343 -10.48 7.94 -3.81
CA PRO A 343 -10.65 6.74 -4.62
C PRO A 343 -9.31 6.25 -5.21
N PRO A 344 -9.12 4.92 -5.34
CA PRO A 344 -8.04 4.34 -6.13
C PRO A 344 -8.23 4.67 -7.62
N ARG A 345 -7.13 4.63 -8.37
CA ARG A 345 -7.10 4.94 -9.81
C ARG A 345 -5.85 4.37 -10.48
N GLY A 346 -5.85 4.47 -11.80
CA GLY A 346 -4.76 4.04 -12.68
C GLY A 346 -4.77 2.55 -13.00
N SER A 347 -4.22 2.22 -14.16
CA SER A 347 -4.04 0.85 -14.63
C SER A 347 -2.90 0.15 -13.87
N ILE A 348 -3.05 -1.14 -13.59
CA ILE A 348 -1.97 -1.98 -13.04
C ILE A 348 -0.91 -2.32 -14.09
N PHE A 349 -1.27 -2.30 -15.39
CA PHE A 349 -0.40 -2.70 -16.49
C PHE A 349 0.29 -1.49 -17.12
N THR A 350 -0.41 -0.38 -17.29
CA THR A 350 0.13 0.85 -17.88
C THR A 350 -0.14 2.05 -16.96
N PRO A 351 0.56 2.14 -15.81
CA PRO A 351 0.36 3.22 -14.86
C PRO A 351 0.95 4.53 -15.40
N GLU A 352 0.10 5.53 -15.62
CA GLU A 352 0.47 6.84 -16.17
C GLU A 352 -0.16 8.00 -15.39
N GLU A 353 -0.54 7.75 -14.14
CA GLU A 353 -1.22 8.72 -13.30
C GLU A 353 -0.31 9.25 -12.19
N PHE A 354 -0.40 10.56 -11.93
CA PHE A 354 0.23 11.20 -10.78
C PHE A 354 -0.33 10.69 -9.46
N GLY A 355 0.45 10.69 -8.40
CA GLY A 355 -0.08 10.58 -7.04
C GLY A 355 -1.00 11.75 -6.70
N SER A 356 -1.89 11.60 -5.71
CA SER A 356 -2.75 12.69 -5.25
C SER A 356 -2.29 13.20 -3.89
N PRO A 357 -2.48 14.49 -3.61
CA PRO A 357 -2.17 15.03 -2.29
C PRO A 357 -3.14 14.50 -1.24
N GLY A 358 -2.68 14.45 0.01
CA GLY A 358 -3.52 14.17 1.17
C GLY A 358 -4.49 15.31 1.49
N GLY A 359 -5.49 15.01 2.34
CA GLY A 359 -6.48 15.98 2.79
C GLY A 359 -5.90 17.00 3.77
N ARG A 360 -6.48 18.20 3.77
CA ARG A 360 -6.05 19.35 4.59
C ARG A 360 -6.77 19.44 5.92
N ASP A 361 -6.24 20.28 6.80
CA ASP A 361 -7.03 20.94 7.83
C ASP A 361 -7.96 21.97 7.16
N ASP A 362 -9.25 21.93 7.48
CA ASP A 362 -10.27 22.84 6.92
C ASP A 362 -10.27 24.22 7.58
N ASP A 363 -9.66 24.40 8.77
CA ASP A 363 -9.52 25.69 9.44
C ASP A 363 -8.20 26.42 9.09
N ASP A 364 -7.15 25.69 8.71
CA ASP A 364 -5.83 26.27 8.36
C ASP A 364 -5.32 25.80 6.99
N HIS A 365 -5.65 26.58 5.96
CA HIS A 365 -5.21 26.34 4.59
C HIS A 365 -3.75 26.74 4.30
N SER A 366 -3.03 27.30 5.28
CA SER A 366 -1.63 27.70 5.11
C SER A 366 -0.64 26.55 5.31
N LEU A 367 -1.10 25.42 5.84
CA LEU A 367 -0.25 24.27 6.14
C LEU A 367 0.08 23.45 4.88
N PRO A 368 1.36 23.05 4.68
CA PRO A 368 1.75 22.19 3.57
C PRO A 368 1.15 20.79 3.74
N VAL A 369 0.58 20.26 2.67
CA VAL A 369 0.04 18.90 2.60
C VAL A 369 1.10 17.90 2.20
N GLY A 370 0.86 16.62 2.48
CA GLY A 370 1.56 15.56 1.78
C GLY A 370 1.19 15.62 0.29
N GLN A 371 2.14 16.01 -0.56
CA GLN A 371 2.02 16.02 -2.01
C GLN A 371 2.16 14.61 -2.58
N GLY A 372 1.41 14.31 -3.64
CA GLY A 372 1.50 13.02 -4.34
C GLY A 372 2.77 12.90 -5.20
N GLY A 373 3.16 11.66 -5.50
CA GLY A 373 4.29 11.35 -6.39
C GLY A 373 4.06 11.70 -7.87
N GLY A 374 5.15 11.75 -8.63
CA GLY A 374 5.20 12.01 -10.07
C GLY A 374 5.05 10.76 -10.94
N ILE A 375 5.48 10.86 -12.19
CA ILE A 375 5.45 9.77 -13.18
C ILE A 375 6.85 9.57 -13.77
N VAL A 376 7.28 8.32 -13.87
CA VAL A 376 8.50 7.93 -14.61
C VAL A 376 8.15 6.80 -15.57
N ALA A 377 8.19 7.09 -16.86
CA ALA A 377 7.98 6.12 -17.94
C ALA A 377 9.26 5.98 -18.77
N MET A 378 9.76 4.75 -18.94
CA MET A 378 10.99 4.50 -19.71
C MET A 378 10.85 3.28 -20.61
N SER A 379 11.32 3.40 -21.84
CA SER A 379 11.32 2.33 -22.85
C SER A 379 12.65 2.28 -23.60
N ALA A 380 13.30 1.11 -23.59
CA ALA A 380 14.54 0.86 -24.33
C ALA A 380 14.80 -0.65 -24.48
N PRO A 381 15.53 -1.13 -25.50
CA PRO A 381 15.87 -2.54 -25.61
C PRO A 381 16.57 -3.11 -24.37
N ALA A 382 17.45 -2.33 -23.72
CA ALA A 382 18.06 -2.69 -22.45
C ALA A 382 17.90 -1.59 -21.41
N ILE A 383 17.44 -1.95 -20.21
CA ILE A 383 17.36 -1.05 -19.05
C ILE A 383 18.15 -1.67 -17.89
N GLU A 384 19.16 -0.93 -17.42
CA GLU A 384 19.96 -1.26 -16.24
C GLU A 384 19.80 -0.21 -15.15
N ILE A 385 19.20 -0.61 -14.02
CA ILE A 385 18.98 0.27 -12.86
C ILE A 385 19.81 -0.23 -11.67
N ASN A 386 20.91 0.46 -11.39
CA ASN A 386 21.73 0.29 -10.18
C ASN A 386 21.52 1.45 -9.18
N GLY A 387 21.02 2.59 -9.64
CA GLY A 387 20.63 3.75 -8.85
C GLY A 387 19.20 3.65 -8.30
N ALA A 388 18.51 4.79 -8.15
CA ALA A 388 17.14 4.85 -7.63
C ALA A 388 16.16 5.57 -8.57
N LEU A 389 14.96 5.02 -8.71
CA LEU A 389 13.80 5.69 -9.33
C LEU A 389 12.74 5.91 -8.24
N LEU A 390 12.43 7.16 -7.94
CA LEU A 390 11.59 7.55 -6.81
C LEU A 390 10.38 8.34 -7.30
N VAL A 391 9.18 7.85 -7.02
CA VAL A 391 7.90 8.55 -7.25
C VAL A 391 7.07 8.56 -5.96
N ASP A 392 7.71 8.77 -4.82
CA ASP A 392 7.08 8.63 -3.51
C ASP A 392 6.15 9.81 -3.16
N GLY A 393 5.12 9.54 -2.36
CA GLY A 393 4.31 10.57 -1.73
C GLY A 393 5.03 11.22 -0.55
N THR A 394 4.82 12.52 -0.32
CA THR A 394 5.46 13.23 0.80
C THR A 394 4.60 13.20 2.07
N SER A 395 5.27 13.32 3.21
CA SER A 395 4.63 13.35 4.53
C SER A 395 4.38 14.80 4.98
N PRO A 396 3.19 15.17 5.45
CA PRO A 396 2.93 16.51 5.98
C PRO A 396 3.63 16.73 7.31
N SER A 397 3.86 18.00 7.67
CA SER A 397 4.44 18.37 8.96
C SER A 397 3.43 18.37 10.11
N HIS A 398 2.14 18.55 9.83
CA HIS A 398 1.08 18.69 10.82
C HIS A 398 0.30 17.39 11.07
N ALA A 399 -0.05 17.13 12.33
CA ALA A 399 -0.59 15.86 12.82
C ALA A 399 -1.96 15.48 12.24
N SER A 400 -2.80 16.48 11.90
CA SER A 400 -4.16 16.28 11.39
C SER A 400 -4.26 16.16 9.87
N ILE A 401 -3.14 16.26 9.15
CA ILE A 401 -3.09 16.28 7.68
C ILE A 401 -2.76 14.89 7.15
N GLY A 402 -3.37 14.51 6.03
CA GLY A 402 -3.12 13.23 5.37
C GLY A 402 -1.80 13.20 4.57
N GLY A 403 -1.17 12.02 4.49
CA GLY A 403 -0.03 11.78 3.61
C GLY A 403 -0.38 11.84 2.12
N GLY A 404 0.56 12.24 1.27
CA GLY A 404 0.39 12.19 -0.19
C GLY A 404 0.54 10.77 -0.72
N SER A 405 -0.11 10.41 -1.82
CA SER A 405 0.04 9.07 -2.39
C SER A 405 1.32 8.90 -3.19
N GLY A 406 1.78 7.66 -3.37
CA GLY A 406 2.81 7.35 -4.38
C GLY A 406 2.33 7.67 -5.80
N GLY A 407 3.28 7.72 -6.74
CA GLY A 407 3.08 7.98 -8.17
C GLY A 407 3.17 6.72 -9.03
N SER A 408 3.57 6.88 -10.29
CA SER A 408 3.59 5.78 -11.28
C SER A 408 4.98 5.55 -11.86
N ILE A 409 5.42 4.28 -11.93
CA ILE A 409 6.61 3.86 -12.68
C ILE A 409 6.18 2.84 -13.75
N LEU A 410 6.51 3.11 -15.01
CA LEU A 410 6.32 2.19 -16.13
C LEU A 410 7.65 1.96 -16.85
N LEU A 411 8.17 0.73 -16.80
CA LEU A 411 9.39 0.33 -17.53
C LEU A 411 9.06 -0.71 -18.59
N SER A 412 9.61 -0.55 -19.78
CA SER A 412 9.50 -1.51 -20.90
C SER A 412 10.86 -1.79 -21.51
N ALA A 413 11.30 -3.05 -21.51
CA ALA A 413 12.58 -3.45 -22.09
C ALA A 413 12.59 -4.89 -22.64
N ASP A 414 13.54 -5.22 -23.50
CA ASP A 414 13.82 -6.64 -23.81
C ASP A 414 14.68 -7.25 -22.69
N VAL A 415 15.64 -6.50 -22.15
CA VAL A 415 16.53 -6.92 -21.06
C VAL A 415 16.44 -5.95 -19.90
N PHE A 416 15.97 -6.44 -18.74
CA PHE A 416 15.90 -5.68 -17.50
C PHE A 416 16.85 -6.25 -16.43
N ARG A 417 17.80 -5.43 -15.98
CA ARG A 417 18.86 -5.84 -15.03
C ARG A 417 19.22 -4.74 -14.03
N GLY A 418 20.02 -5.12 -13.02
CA GLY A 418 20.54 -4.22 -12.01
C GLY A 418 20.13 -4.57 -10.58
N HIS A 419 20.61 -3.77 -9.64
CA HIS A 419 20.43 -3.96 -8.19
C HIS A 419 19.88 -2.72 -7.48
N GLY A 420 19.37 -1.75 -8.23
CA GLY A 420 18.89 -0.47 -7.74
C GLY A 420 17.55 -0.53 -6.99
N LYS A 421 16.98 0.64 -6.73
CA LYS A 421 15.71 0.80 -6.00
C LYS A 421 14.63 1.42 -6.90
N LEU A 422 13.44 0.82 -6.89
CA LEU A 422 12.22 1.37 -7.48
C LEU A 422 11.21 1.63 -6.36
N SER A 423 10.73 2.88 -6.22
CA SER A 423 9.89 3.28 -5.09
C SER A 423 8.69 4.11 -5.52
N ALA A 424 7.50 3.65 -5.17
CA ALA A 424 6.23 4.36 -5.33
C ALA A 424 5.41 4.34 -4.02
N ASN A 425 6.08 4.55 -2.89
CA ASN A 425 5.48 4.46 -1.55
C ASN A 425 4.57 5.66 -1.25
N GLY A 426 3.58 5.44 -0.40
CA GLY A 426 2.75 6.51 0.15
C GLY A 426 3.46 7.30 1.24
N GLY A 427 3.17 8.60 1.33
CA GLY A 427 3.67 9.46 2.40
C GLY A 427 3.03 9.12 3.74
N ALA A 428 3.81 9.09 4.82
CA ALA A 428 3.29 8.86 6.16
C ALA A 428 2.48 10.07 6.66
N ALA A 429 1.49 9.85 7.52
CA ALA A 429 0.94 10.91 8.34
C ALA A 429 1.96 11.35 9.39
N SER A 430 1.85 12.59 9.89
CA SER A 430 2.76 13.10 10.90
C SER A 430 2.71 12.25 12.19
N THR A 431 3.89 11.97 12.75
CA THR A 431 4.06 11.14 13.95
C THR A 431 3.80 11.90 15.26
N GLN A 432 3.41 13.18 15.17
CA GLN A 432 3.08 13.99 16.33
C GLN A 432 1.84 13.43 17.04
N GLN A 433 1.94 13.24 18.36
CA GLN A 433 0.80 12.78 19.15
C GLN A 433 -0.30 13.85 19.16
N THR A 434 -1.47 13.47 18.68
CA THR A 434 -2.65 14.33 18.61
C THR A 434 -3.90 13.52 18.90
N ASN A 435 -4.97 14.20 19.32
CA ASN A 435 -6.28 13.60 19.40
C ASN A 435 -6.92 13.41 18.03
N TYR A 436 -6.34 13.94 16.95
CA TYR A 436 -6.93 14.01 15.60
C TYR A 436 -5.93 13.59 14.52
N PRO A 437 -5.31 12.40 14.60
CA PRO A 437 -4.33 11.96 13.62
C PRO A 437 -4.92 11.84 12.21
N GLY A 438 -4.17 12.32 11.21
CA GLY A 438 -4.45 12.12 9.79
C GLY A 438 -4.10 10.71 9.31
N GLY A 439 -4.66 10.31 8.16
CA GLY A 439 -4.40 9.03 7.53
C GLY A 439 -3.13 9.01 6.68
N GLY A 440 -2.49 7.83 6.56
CA GLY A 440 -1.33 7.65 5.68
C GLY A 440 -1.73 7.69 4.20
N GLY A 441 -0.86 8.14 3.30
CA GLY A 441 -1.12 8.13 1.86
C GLY A 441 -1.07 6.72 1.29
N GLY A 442 -1.92 6.40 0.32
CA GLY A 442 -1.86 5.13 -0.41
C GLY A 442 -0.61 5.04 -1.30
N ALA A 443 -0.10 3.84 -1.53
CA ALA A 443 1.06 3.66 -2.41
C ALA A 443 0.66 3.50 -3.86
N GLY A 444 1.51 3.98 -4.76
CA GLY A 444 1.27 4.07 -6.20
C GLY A 444 1.40 2.76 -6.97
N ARG A 445 1.82 2.84 -8.24
CA ARG A 445 1.87 1.68 -9.13
C ARG A 445 3.22 1.56 -9.83
N ILE A 446 3.70 0.34 -9.95
CA ILE A 446 4.92 -0.01 -10.70
C ILE A 446 4.57 -1.12 -11.67
N ALA A 447 4.81 -0.91 -12.96
CA ALA A 447 4.66 -1.94 -13.99
C ALA A 447 5.98 -2.11 -14.75
N LEU A 448 6.39 -3.38 -14.90
CA LEU A 448 7.66 -3.78 -15.49
C LEU A 448 7.39 -4.79 -16.60
N HIS A 449 7.55 -4.38 -17.85
CA HIS A 449 7.46 -5.23 -19.03
C HIS A 449 8.87 -5.60 -19.48
N TYR A 450 9.20 -6.89 -19.49
CA TYR A 450 10.55 -7.36 -19.83
C TYR A 450 10.53 -8.65 -20.64
N GLY A 451 11.47 -8.81 -21.58
CA GLY A 451 11.70 -10.11 -22.25
C GLY A 451 12.61 -11.05 -21.44
N GLN A 452 13.59 -10.49 -20.73
CA GLN A 452 14.53 -11.20 -19.85
C GLN A 452 14.82 -10.37 -18.60
N LYS A 453 14.73 -11.01 -17.42
CA LYS A 453 14.98 -10.35 -16.13
C LYS A 453 16.16 -10.97 -15.40
N THR A 454 17.13 -10.13 -15.05
CA THR A 454 18.18 -10.43 -14.05
C THR A 454 18.22 -9.41 -12.92
N PHE A 455 17.25 -8.49 -12.89
CA PHE A 455 17.09 -7.52 -11.83
C PHE A 455 16.89 -8.20 -10.46
N ALA A 456 17.69 -7.78 -9.50
CA ALA A 456 17.70 -8.26 -8.12
C ALA A 456 17.78 -7.09 -7.11
N GLY A 457 17.27 -5.92 -7.51
CA GLY A 457 17.15 -4.75 -6.65
C GLY A 457 15.86 -4.74 -5.80
N GLU A 458 15.62 -3.62 -5.13
CA GLU A 458 14.46 -3.37 -4.27
C GLU A 458 13.31 -2.75 -5.08
N VAL A 459 12.09 -3.26 -4.91
CA VAL A 459 10.87 -2.66 -5.45
C VAL A 459 9.86 -2.50 -4.33
N SER A 460 9.38 -1.27 -4.10
CA SER A 460 8.49 -0.96 -2.97
C SER A 460 7.29 -0.11 -3.38
N CYS A 461 6.10 -0.57 -2.99
CA CYS A 461 4.81 0.12 -3.13
C CYS A 461 4.02 0.02 -1.81
N HIS A 462 4.61 0.44 -0.70
CA HIS A 462 4.01 0.36 0.63
C HIS A 462 3.19 1.60 0.98
N GLY A 463 2.04 1.40 1.62
CA GLY A 463 1.23 2.51 2.11
C GLY A 463 1.95 3.31 3.20
N GLY A 464 1.63 4.60 3.30
CA GLY A 464 2.19 5.48 4.31
C GLY A 464 1.69 5.12 5.72
N ASN A 465 2.58 5.20 6.71
CA ASN A 465 2.23 4.92 8.10
C ASN A 465 1.35 6.01 8.73
N SER A 466 0.57 5.66 9.75
CA SER A 466 -0.21 6.61 10.56
C SER A 466 -0.43 6.08 11.97
N LEU A 467 -0.66 7.00 12.93
CA LEU A 467 -1.10 6.67 14.28
C LEU A 467 -2.55 6.15 14.33
N TYR A 468 -3.36 6.44 13.29
CA TYR A 468 -4.74 5.97 13.18
C TYR A 468 -4.84 4.79 12.21
N GLU A 469 -4.66 5.06 10.92
CA GLU A 469 -4.81 4.07 9.85
C GLU A 469 -3.82 4.35 8.72
N ALA A 470 -3.04 3.33 8.38
CA ALA A 470 -2.05 3.40 7.32
C ALA A 470 -2.73 3.45 5.94
N GLY A 471 -2.00 3.93 4.94
CA GLY A 471 -2.40 3.80 3.54
C GLY A 471 -2.40 2.33 3.10
N GLY A 472 -3.19 2.05 2.07
CA GLY A 472 -3.18 0.77 1.39
C GLY A 472 -1.91 0.61 0.54
N PRO A 473 -1.48 -0.64 0.33
CA PRO A 473 -0.38 -0.93 -0.55
C PRO A 473 -0.76 -0.65 -2.00
N GLY A 474 0.25 -0.52 -2.84
CA GLY A 474 0.14 -0.34 -4.27
C GLY A 474 0.34 -1.65 -5.00
N THR A 475 0.45 -1.59 -6.32
CA THR A 475 0.62 -2.79 -7.16
C THR A 475 1.98 -2.78 -7.85
N VAL A 476 2.66 -3.93 -7.84
CA VAL A 476 3.85 -4.18 -8.65
C VAL A 476 3.56 -5.30 -9.65
N VAL A 477 3.50 -4.95 -10.94
CA VAL A 477 3.29 -5.92 -12.03
C VAL A 477 4.62 -6.27 -12.68
N TRP A 478 4.86 -7.57 -12.80
CA TRP A 478 5.96 -8.15 -13.55
C TRP A 478 5.40 -8.88 -14.76
N HIS A 479 5.56 -8.32 -15.95
CA HIS A 479 5.11 -8.91 -17.20
C HIS A 479 6.33 -9.41 -17.98
N ASP A 480 6.50 -10.73 -18.02
CA ASP A 480 7.47 -11.39 -18.90
C ASP A 480 6.86 -11.51 -20.31
N THR A 481 7.24 -10.59 -21.19
CA THR A 481 6.73 -10.52 -22.57
C THR A 481 7.30 -11.62 -23.47
N GLY A 482 8.38 -12.28 -23.05
CA GLY A 482 8.99 -13.39 -23.78
C GLY A 482 8.21 -14.69 -23.62
N ASN A 483 7.65 -14.91 -22.42
CA ASN A 483 6.81 -16.08 -22.09
C ASN A 483 5.31 -15.77 -22.02
N ASP A 484 4.91 -14.49 -22.13
CA ASP A 484 3.54 -14.00 -21.98
C ASP A 484 2.94 -14.36 -20.62
N THR A 485 3.69 -14.08 -19.55
CA THR A 485 3.27 -14.37 -18.17
C THR A 485 3.26 -13.11 -17.32
N VAL A 486 2.24 -12.97 -16.48
CA VAL A 486 2.06 -11.83 -15.59
C VAL A 486 2.11 -12.30 -14.15
N SER A 487 2.94 -11.66 -13.33
CA SER A 487 2.94 -11.82 -11.88
C SER A 487 2.60 -10.51 -11.18
N LEU A 488 1.72 -10.56 -10.18
CA LEU A 488 1.33 -9.40 -9.36
C LEU A 488 1.87 -9.57 -7.94
N SER A 489 2.51 -8.52 -7.43
CA SER A 489 2.98 -8.44 -6.04
C SER A 489 2.34 -7.25 -5.34
N VAL A 490 1.82 -7.50 -4.14
CA VAL A 490 1.25 -6.49 -3.25
C VAL A 490 1.83 -6.72 -1.86
N ASP A 491 2.53 -5.72 -1.34
CA ASP A 491 3.16 -5.75 -0.03
C ASP A 491 2.86 -4.45 0.71
N ASN A 492 2.43 -4.53 1.96
CA ASN A 492 2.21 -3.35 2.80
C ASN A 492 3.23 -3.21 3.94
N ASN A 493 4.34 -3.96 3.91
CA ASN A 493 5.45 -3.86 4.86
C ASN A 493 5.02 -3.92 6.34
N ASN A 494 4.06 -4.79 6.64
CA ASN A 494 3.47 -4.94 7.98
C ASN A 494 2.91 -3.63 8.54
N ALA A 495 2.44 -2.73 7.67
CA ALA A 495 1.70 -1.56 8.08
C ALA A 495 0.44 -1.98 8.84
N LYS A 496 -0.05 -1.09 9.70
CA LYS A 496 -1.22 -1.38 10.53
C LYS A 496 -2.41 -1.74 9.65
N ASN A 497 -3.04 -2.89 9.93
CA ASN A 497 -4.25 -3.35 9.26
C ASN A 497 -5.32 -2.25 9.19
N PRO A 498 -6.15 -2.26 8.12
CA PRO A 498 -7.26 -1.32 8.01
C PRO A 498 -8.16 -1.37 9.24
N THR A 499 -8.83 -0.26 9.54
CA THR A 499 -9.72 -0.20 10.71
C THR A 499 -10.99 -1.05 10.54
N VAL A 500 -11.28 -1.41 9.30
CA VAL A 500 -12.39 -2.29 8.92
C VAL A 500 -11.83 -3.31 7.93
N ASP A 501 -11.74 -4.57 8.37
CA ASP A 501 -11.17 -5.67 7.58
C ASP A 501 -12.15 -6.20 6.51
N THR A 502 -13.38 -5.70 6.48
CA THR A 502 -14.38 -5.99 5.46
C THR A 502 -14.59 -4.81 4.52
N ILE A 503 -14.72 -5.10 3.23
CA ILE A 503 -15.04 -4.11 2.22
C ILE A 503 -16.53 -3.81 2.33
N VAL A 504 -16.83 -2.64 2.86
CA VAL A 504 -18.18 -2.13 2.98
C VAL A 504 -18.57 -1.47 1.66
N ASN A 505 -19.66 -1.95 1.03
CA ASN A 505 -20.20 -1.47 -0.24
C ASN A 505 -19.22 -1.58 -1.42
N TYR A 506 -19.24 -2.74 -2.09
CA TYR A 506 -18.73 -2.94 -3.46
C TYR A 506 -19.56 -2.13 -4.48
N LEU A 507 -19.77 -0.83 -4.25
CA LEU A 507 -20.56 0.00 -5.15
C LEU A 507 -19.73 0.43 -6.36
N PRO A 508 -20.31 0.38 -7.57
CA PRO A 508 -19.61 0.75 -8.78
C PRO A 508 -19.37 2.27 -8.89
N GLY A 509 -18.19 2.66 -9.38
CA GLY A 509 -17.86 4.05 -9.73
C GLY A 509 -17.55 5.00 -8.56
N ILE A 510 -17.70 4.56 -7.31
CA ILE A 510 -17.17 5.23 -6.11
C ILE A 510 -16.64 4.12 -5.20
N PRO A 511 -15.36 3.74 -5.33
CA PRO A 511 -14.76 2.71 -4.48
C PRO A 511 -15.07 3.03 -3.01
N GLY A 512 -15.60 2.00 -2.33
CA GLY A 512 -16.41 2.08 -1.12
C GLY A 512 -16.11 3.31 -0.26
N SER A 513 -17.14 4.11 0.00
CA SER A 513 -17.07 5.39 0.71
C SER A 513 -16.41 5.33 2.10
N GLN A 514 -15.95 4.16 2.53
CA GLN A 514 -15.13 3.98 3.70
C GLN A 514 -13.90 3.08 3.46
N SER A 515 -13.83 2.14 2.52
CA SER A 515 -12.75 1.13 2.45
C SER A 515 -11.35 1.72 2.22
N SER A 516 -10.53 1.73 3.26
CA SER A 516 -9.16 2.25 3.33
C SER A 516 -8.17 1.11 3.51
N GLY A 517 -6.89 1.33 3.19
CA GLY A 517 -5.87 0.31 3.41
C GLY A 517 -5.85 -0.83 2.39
N VAL A 518 -6.55 -0.68 1.25
CA VAL A 518 -6.73 -1.74 0.24
C VAL A 518 -6.08 -1.35 -1.10
N ALA A 519 -5.36 -2.27 -1.72
CA ALA A 519 -4.90 -2.19 -3.11
C ALA A 519 -6.04 -2.58 -4.06
N TRP A 520 -6.22 -1.80 -5.14
CA TRP A 520 -7.30 -2.03 -6.10
C TRP A 520 -6.79 -2.33 -7.51
N ILE A 521 -7.36 -3.37 -8.10
CA ILE A 521 -7.30 -3.64 -9.54
C ILE A 521 -8.53 -2.96 -10.17
N LEU A 522 -8.28 -2.07 -11.12
CA LEU A 522 -9.33 -1.42 -11.90
C LEU A 522 -9.46 -2.14 -13.25
N PRO A 523 -10.68 -2.34 -13.77
CA PRO A 523 -10.91 -2.95 -15.07
C PRO A 523 -10.36 -2.05 -16.18
N GLU A 524 -9.74 -2.66 -17.19
CA GLU A 524 -9.24 -1.96 -18.38
C GLU A 524 -10.29 -1.90 -19.48
N VAL A 525 -10.04 -1.04 -20.49
CA VAL A 525 -10.96 -0.80 -21.61
C VAL A 525 -11.26 -2.08 -22.42
N ASP A 526 -10.35 -3.06 -22.43
CA ASP A 526 -10.42 -4.24 -23.31
C ASP A 526 -10.56 -5.61 -22.59
N GLY A 527 -10.74 -5.66 -21.27
CA GLY A 527 -10.98 -6.94 -20.59
C GLY A 527 -11.16 -6.86 -19.07
N ARG A 528 -12.04 -7.73 -18.56
CA ARG A 528 -12.25 -7.97 -17.11
C ARG A 528 -11.80 -9.37 -16.69
N GLU A 529 -10.94 -9.96 -17.52
CA GLU A 529 -10.30 -11.23 -17.29
C GLU A 529 -8.84 -10.95 -16.95
N PHE A 530 -8.43 -11.36 -15.75
CA PHE A 530 -7.07 -11.16 -15.26
C PHE A 530 -6.43 -12.52 -15.03
N GLN A 531 -5.34 -12.78 -15.72
CA GLN A 531 -4.58 -14.02 -15.56
C GLN A 531 -3.24 -13.72 -14.90
N PHE A 532 -3.00 -14.33 -13.75
CA PHE A 532 -1.76 -14.20 -13.00
C PHE A 532 -1.07 -15.55 -12.88
N GLU A 533 0.12 -15.65 -13.45
CA GLU A 533 1.04 -16.77 -13.25
C GLU A 533 1.40 -16.88 -11.76
N VAL A 534 1.67 -15.75 -11.11
CA VAL A 534 1.92 -15.68 -9.66
C VAL A 534 1.20 -14.49 -9.05
N LEU A 535 0.41 -14.72 -8.00
CA LEU A 535 -0.14 -13.69 -7.13
C LEU A 535 0.53 -13.75 -5.75
N SER A 536 1.28 -12.69 -5.43
CA SER A 536 2.03 -12.55 -4.17
C SER A 536 1.40 -11.49 -3.27
N LEU A 537 0.90 -11.89 -2.10
CA LEU A 537 0.35 -10.98 -1.09
C LEU A 537 1.14 -11.11 0.22
N SER A 538 1.67 -10.01 0.74
CA SER A 538 2.51 -10.00 1.95
C SER A 538 2.37 -8.73 2.79
N GLY A 539 2.94 -8.75 4.00
CA GLY A 539 3.04 -7.59 4.87
C GLY A 539 1.70 -6.96 5.27
N GLY A 540 0.66 -7.78 5.47
CA GLY A 540 -0.68 -7.32 5.84
C GLY A 540 -1.45 -6.67 4.68
N SER A 541 -1.09 -6.95 3.43
CA SER A 541 -1.73 -6.35 2.26
C SER A 541 -3.17 -6.83 2.07
N HIS A 542 -4.09 -5.91 1.75
CA HIS A 542 -5.42 -6.23 1.26
C HIS A 542 -5.51 -5.94 -0.23
N LEU A 543 -6.07 -6.87 -1.02
CA LEU A 543 -6.27 -6.72 -2.47
C LEU A 543 -7.73 -6.95 -2.85
N ALA A 544 -8.26 -6.09 -3.73
CA ALA A 544 -9.62 -6.21 -4.27
C ALA A 544 -9.71 -5.75 -5.74
N VAL A 545 -10.78 -6.16 -6.41
CA VAL A 545 -11.09 -5.77 -7.80
C VAL A 545 -12.31 -4.86 -7.81
N VAL A 546 -12.25 -3.76 -8.57
CA VAL A 546 -13.38 -2.84 -8.75
C VAL A 546 -14.25 -3.30 -9.92
N LEU A 547 -15.56 -3.15 -9.80
CA LEU A 547 -16.51 -3.24 -10.91
C LEU A 547 -17.09 -1.84 -11.19
N GLU A 548 -17.38 -1.51 -12.45
CA GLU A 548 -17.87 -0.18 -12.85
C GLU A 548 -19.41 -0.07 -12.86
N SER A 549 -20.10 -1.22 -12.92
CA SER A 549 -21.55 -1.35 -12.76
C SER A 549 -21.93 -2.64 -12.04
N ASP A 550 -23.13 -2.69 -11.46
CA ASP A 550 -23.69 -3.90 -10.82
C ASP A 550 -24.00 -5.03 -11.83
N SER A 551 -23.93 -4.74 -13.15
CA SER A 551 -24.07 -5.73 -14.22
C SER A 551 -22.74 -6.30 -14.70
N ASP A 552 -21.64 -5.78 -14.18
CA ASP A 552 -20.31 -6.22 -14.57
C ASP A 552 -19.92 -7.51 -13.87
N SER A 553 -19.11 -8.31 -14.53
CA SER A 553 -18.40 -9.43 -13.93
C SER A 553 -16.90 -9.30 -14.19
N ALA A 554 -16.10 -9.84 -13.28
CA ALA A 554 -14.66 -9.97 -13.46
C ALA A 554 -14.23 -11.40 -13.13
N THR A 555 -13.28 -11.92 -13.90
CA THR A 555 -12.71 -13.24 -13.69
C THR A 555 -11.23 -13.10 -13.41
N LEU A 556 -10.76 -13.70 -12.32
CA LEU A 556 -9.34 -13.83 -12.00
C LEU A 556 -8.94 -15.30 -12.04
N ASP A 557 -7.88 -15.60 -12.79
CA ASP A 557 -7.23 -16.92 -12.80
C ASP A 557 -5.83 -16.78 -12.20
N VAL A 558 -5.56 -17.52 -11.12
CA VAL A 558 -4.29 -17.51 -10.40
C VAL A 558 -3.66 -18.89 -10.43
N LYS A 559 -2.53 -19.03 -11.14
CA LYS A 559 -1.79 -20.31 -11.23
C LYS A 559 -0.96 -20.60 -9.98
N HIS A 560 -0.35 -19.59 -9.38
CA HIS A 560 0.47 -19.80 -8.19
C HIS A 560 0.20 -18.73 -7.13
N SER A 561 -0.01 -19.17 -5.89
CA SER A 561 -0.07 -18.28 -4.72
C SER A 561 1.30 -18.22 -4.02
N LYS A 562 1.73 -17.01 -3.68
CA LYS A 562 2.90 -16.74 -2.83
C LYS A 562 2.54 -15.68 -1.79
N GLY A 563 3.28 -15.63 -0.69
CA GLY A 563 2.99 -14.71 0.40
C GLY A 563 3.61 -15.17 1.71
N ASP A 564 3.42 -14.35 2.74
CA ASP A 564 3.84 -14.60 4.12
C ASP A 564 2.65 -14.97 5.03
N GLN A 565 1.50 -15.34 4.44
CA GLN A 565 0.23 -15.68 5.11
C GLN A 565 -0.49 -14.49 5.76
N THR A 566 0.06 -13.28 5.71
CA THR A 566 -0.56 -12.08 6.32
C THR A 566 -1.48 -11.32 5.37
N GLY A 567 -1.34 -11.51 4.06
CA GLY A 567 -2.17 -10.84 3.06
C GLY A 567 -3.60 -11.40 2.98
N THR A 568 -4.54 -10.57 2.50
CA THR A 568 -5.95 -10.93 2.29
C THR A 568 -6.41 -10.55 0.89
N PHE A 569 -7.05 -11.49 0.19
CA PHE A 569 -7.75 -11.24 -1.07
C PHE A 569 -9.25 -11.14 -0.83
N HIS A 570 -9.87 -10.07 -1.34
CA HIS A 570 -11.31 -9.85 -1.27
C HIS A 570 -11.97 -10.12 -2.63
N VAL A 571 -12.86 -11.11 -2.66
CA VAL A 571 -13.61 -11.51 -3.87
C VAL A 571 -15.05 -11.00 -3.76
N GLY A 572 -15.34 -9.90 -4.47
CA GLY A 572 -16.62 -9.21 -4.40
C GLY A 572 -17.76 -9.91 -5.16
N PRO A 573 -18.99 -9.39 -5.04
CA PRO A 573 -20.14 -9.86 -5.82
C PRO A 573 -19.85 -9.82 -7.33
N HIS A 574 -20.31 -10.83 -8.08
CA HIS A 574 -20.08 -10.99 -9.52
C HIS A 574 -18.62 -11.15 -9.95
N GLN A 575 -17.76 -11.55 -9.01
CA GLN A 575 -16.37 -11.87 -9.29
C GLN A 575 -16.15 -13.37 -9.17
N ASP A 576 -15.47 -13.91 -10.17
CA ASP A 576 -15.08 -15.31 -10.23
C ASP A 576 -13.57 -15.37 -9.98
N LEU A 577 -13.16 -16.00 -8.88
CA LEU A 577 -11.75 -16.27 -8.58
C LEU A 577 -11.49 -17.76 -8.78
N GLU A 578 -10.65 -18.09 -9.75
CA GLU A 578 -10.11 -19.42 -9.98
C GLU A 578 -8.66 -19.48 -9.50
N ILE A 579 -8.34 -20.50 -8.70
CA ILE A 579 -6.98 -20.77 -8.23
C ILE A 579 -6.60 -22.17 -8.70
N ASP A 580 -5.56 -22.29 -9.52
CA ASP A 580 -5.06 -23.56 -10.03
C ASP A 580 -3.76 -23.94 -9.30
N LEU A 581 -3.84 -24.37 -8.03
CA LEU A 581 -2.64 -24.73 -7.29
C LEU A 581 -2.03 -26.04 -7.86
N PRO A 582 -0.71 -26.08 -8.10
CA PRO A 582 -0.07 -27.29 -8.57
C PRO A 582 -0.26 -28.43 -7.56
N PRO A 583 -0.49 -29.69 -8.00
CA PRO A 583 -0.81 -30.81 -7.11
C PRO A 583 0.23 -31.09 -6.01
N LYS A 584 1.45 -30.58 -6.18
CA LYS A 584 2.56 -30.73 -5.24
C LYS A 584 2.54 -29.73 -4.08
N SER A 585 1.76 -28.65 -4.19
CA SER A 585 1.69 -27.57 -3.18
C SER A 585 0.25 -27.09 -3.01
N PRO A 586 -0.63 -27.86 -2.32
CA PRO A 586 -2.04 -27.50 -2.10
C PRO A 586 -2.24 -26.39 -1.04
N ARG A 587 -1.18 -25.67 -0.68
CA ARG A 587 -1.21 -24.63 0.36
C ARG A 587 -1.52 -23.29 -0.26
N LEU A 588 -2.54 -22.63 0.28
CA LEU A 588 -2.76 -21.21 0.04
C LEU A 588 -1.67 -20.41 0.76
N ALA A 589 -1.38 -19.22 0.24
CA ALA A 589 -0.33 -18.34 0.78
C ALA A 589 -0.86 -17.03 1.39
N TRP A 590 -2.19 -16.84 1.36
CA TRP A 590 -2.89 -15.65 1.84
C TRP A 590 -4.35 -15.97 2.15
N SER A 591 -4.95 -15.14 3.00
CA SER A 591 -6.35 -15.23 3.44
C SER A 591 -7.32 -14.86 2.32
N ILE A 592 -8.53 -15.42 2.36
CA ILE A 592 -9.59 -15.11 1.37
C ILE A 592 -10.83 -14.67 2.12
N HIS A 593 -11.39 -13.53 1.71
CA HIS A 593 -12.73 -13.11 2.08
C HIS A 593 -13.61 -13.16 0.83
N LEU A 594 -14.46 -14.17 0.76
CA LEU A 594 -15.41 -14.40 -0.32
C LEU A 594 -16.76 -13.81 0.05
N TYR A 595 -17.16 -12.72 -0.61
CA TYR A 595 -18.42 -12.03 -0.33
C TYR A 595 -19.60 -12.71 -1.03
N PRO A 596 -20.85 -12.50 -0.58
CA PRO A 596 -22.04 -13.07 -1.24
C PRO A 596 -22.11 -12.74 -2.73
N ARG A 597 -22.66 -13.66 -3.54
CA ARG A 597 -22.75 -13.61 -5.01
C ARG A 597 -21.39 -13.66 -5.75
N ALA A 598 -20.34 -14.16 -5.11
CA ALA A 598 -19.06 -14.45 -5.74
C ALA A 598 -18.93 -15.95 -6.04
N LEU A 599 -17.99 -16.31 -6.92
CA LEU A 599 -17.60 -17.70 -7.16
C LEU A 599 -16.12 -17.88 -6.85
N LEU A 600 -15.81 -18.89 -6.03
CA LEU A 600 -14.44 -19.31 -5.77
C LEU A 600 -14.24 -20.74 -6.28
N THR A 601 -13.35 -20.93 -7.24
CA THR A 601 -12.96 -22.25 -7.76
C THR A 601 -11.59 -22.61 -7.18
N LEU A 602 -11.56 -23.66 -6.37
CA LEU A 602 -10.34 -24.17 -5.72
C LEU A 602 -9.97 -25.56 -6.28
N PRO A 603 -8.68 -25.94 -6.21
CA PRO A 603 -8.27 -27.31 -6.49
C PRO A 603 -8.91 -28.31 -5.50
N PRO A 604 -8.96 -29.62 -5.86
CA PRO A 604 -9.56 -30.65 -5.02
C PRO A 604 -8.98 -30.77 -3.61
N ASN A 605 -7.72 -30.40 -3.40
CA ASN A 605 -7.06 -30.50 -2.10
C ASN A 605 -6.60 -29.11 -1.67
N ILE A 606 -7.03 -28.68 -0.49
CA ILE A 606 -6.68 -27.38 0.09
C ILE A 606 -6.16 -27.55 1.52
N GLU A 607 -5.05 -26.89 1.79
CA GLU A 607 -4.44 -26.78 3.12
C GLU A 607 -4.47 -25.31 3.59
N VAL A 608 -5.03 -25.07 4.78
CA VAL A 608 -5.15 -23.74 5.42
C VAL A 608 -4.32 -23.70 6.69
N TYR A 609 -3.28 -22.86 6.74
CA TYR A 609 -2.37 -22.70 7.88
C TYR A 609 -2.07 -21.22 8.10
N ASP A 610 -2.09 -20.78 9.36
CA ASP A 610 -1.79 -19.39 9.79
C ASP A 610 -2.53 -18.29 9.00
N MET A 611 -3.74 -18.60 8.52
CA MET A 611 -4.56 -17.70 7.71
C MET A 611 -6.06 -17.98 7.90
N THR A 612 -6.89 -17.05 7.42
CA THR A 612 -8.35 -17.15 7.53
C THR A 612 -8.99 -17.26 6.15
N LEU A 613 -9.93 -18.21 6.00
CA LEU A 613 -10.86 -18.25 4.87
C LEU A 613 -12.27 -17.92 5.36
N GLU A 614 -12.84 -16.82 4.89
CA GLU A 614 -14.24 -16.46 5.11
C GLU A 614 -15.03 -16.73 3.83
N LEU A 615 -15.90 -17.75 3.86
CA LEU A 615 -16.57 -18.27 2.68
C LEU A 615 -18.08 -18.01 2.73
N ASP A 616 -18.48 -16.80 2.33
CA ASP A 616 -19.89 -16.36 2.33
C ASP A 616 -20.54 -16.52 0.95
N SER A 617 -19.98 -17.39 0.09
CA SER A 617 -20.53 -17.65 -1.23
C SER A 617 -20.17 -19.03 -1.78
N LYS A 618 -20.49 -19.25 -3.05
CA LYS A 618 -20.31 -20.54 -3.71
C LYS A 618 -18.84 -20.87 -3.88
N VAL A 619 -18.44 -22.03 -3.35
CA VAL A 619 -17.11 -22.62 -3.56
C VAL A 619 -17.23 -23.88 -4.40
N GLU A 620 -16.47 -23.95 -5.49
CA GLU A 620 -16.37 -25.12 -6.36
C GLU A 620 -15.00 -25.78 -6.27
N GLY A 621 -14.95 -27.08 -6.60
CA GLY A 621 -13.71 -27.85 -6.66
C GLY A 621 -13.15 -28.30 -5.31
N MET A 622 -13.40 -27.60 -4.20
CA MET A 622 -12.95 -27.99 -2.86
C MET A 622 -13.57 -29.33 -2.42
N ARG A 623 -12.77 -30.40 -2.43
CA ARG A 623 -13.19 -31.75 -2.01
C ARG A 623 -12.53 -32.17 -0.70
N ASN A 624 -11.23 -31.94 -0.55
CA ASN A 624 -10.45 -32.30 0.62
C ASN A 624 -9.91 -31.04 1.29
N LEU A 625 -10.45 -30.70 2.45
CA LEU A 625 -10.05 -29.54 3.23
C LEU A 625 -9.25 -29.99 4.45
N THR A 626 -8.02 -29.49 4.58
CA THR A 626 -7.22 -29.66 5.80
C THR A 626 -6.99 -28.31 6.46
N ILE A 627 -7.43 -28.17 7.71
CA ILE A 627 -7.23 -26.98 8.52
C ILE A 627 -6.13 -27.27 9.53
N GLY A 628 -4.99 -26.61 9.36
CA GLY A 628 -3.80 -26.73 10.17
C GLY A 628 -3.74 -25.75 11.33
N THR A 629 -2.62 -25.78 12.06
CA THR A 629 -2.35 -24.83 13.15
C THR A 629 -2.46 -23.38 12.65
N GLY A 630 -3.16 -22.53 13.43
CA GLY A 630 -3.37 -21.12 13.09
C GLY A 630 -4.36 -20.89 11.95
N GLY A 631 -4.79 -21.93 11.23
CA GLY A 631 -5.78 -21.85 10.17
C GLY A 631 -7.19 -21.74 10.72
N VAL A 632 -7.97 -20.81 10.18
CA VAL A 632 -9.40 -20.66 10.51
C VAL A 632 -10.23 -20.63 9.24
N VAL A 633 -11.32 -21.41 9.20
CA VAL A 633 -12.27 -21.39 8.07
C VAL A 633 -13.65 -21.07 8.62
N TYR A 634 -14.32 -20.08 8.04
CA TYR A 634 -15.72 -19.72 8.31
C TYR A 634 -16.60 -20.20 7.16
N LEU A 635 -17.67 -20.92 7.49
CA LEU A 635 -18.70 -21.36 6.56
C LEU A 635 -20.06 -20.81 6.98
N ARG A 636 -20.79 -20.23 6.03
CA ARG A 636 -22.13 -19.66 6.24
C ARG A 636 -23.08 -20.12 5.14
N PRO A 637 -24.38 -20.28 5.41
CA PRO A 637 -25.39 -20.35 4.37
C PRO A 637 -25.32 -19.08 3.52
N TYR A 638 -25.33 -19.22 2.19
CA TYR A 638 -25.14 -18.10 1.28
C TYR A 638 -26.26 -18.02 0.23
N SER A 639 -26.47 -16.83 -0.33
CA SER A 639 -27.32 -16.66 -1.50
C SER A 639 -26.48 -16.80 -2.78
N ASN A 640 -26.93 -17.65 -3.69
CA ASN A 640 -26.30 -17.79 -5.00
C ASN A 640 -26.66 -16.60 -5.92
N LEU A 641 -26.14 -16.61 -7.16
CA LEU A 641 -26.42 -15.56 -8.15
C LEU A 641 -27.91 -15.42 -8.52
N THR A 642 -28.73 -16.45 -8.28
CA THR A 642 -30.18 -16.44 -8.51
C THR A 642 -30.98 -16.11 -7.24
N GLU A 643 -30.32 -15.63 -6.18
CA GLU A 643 -30.91 -15.31 -4.87
C GLU A 643 -31.53 -16.51 -4.13
N GLU A 644 -31.22 -17.72 -4.58
CA GLU A 644 -31.60 -18.93 -3.86
C GLU A 644 -30.61 -19.15 -2.70
N LEU A 645 -31.17 -19.38 -1.53
CA LEU A 645 -30.39 -19.76 -0.36
C LEU A 645 -29.82 -21.17 -0.58
N VAL A 646 -28.50 -21.28 -0.46
CA VAL A 646 -27.79 -22.54 -0.40
C VAL A 646 -27.33 -22.74 1.04
N ASP A 647 -27.85 -23.79 1.65
CA ASP A 647 -27.53 -24.21 3.02
C ASP A 647 -26.72 -25.51 3.04
N THR A 648 -26.43 -26.10 1.88
CA THR A 648 -25.78 -27.40 1.77
C THR A 648 -24.41 -27.26 1.11
N ILE A 649 -23.36 -27.72 1.80
CA ILE A 649 -21.98 -27.75 1.30
C ILE A 649 -21.51 -29.19 1.23
N SER A 650 -21.01 -29.60 0.06
CA SER A 650 -20.49 -30.95 -0.17
C SER A 650 -18.96 -31.00 -0.07
N PHE A 651 -18.41 -32.06 0.53
CA PHE A 651 -16.97 -32.34 0.61
C PHE A 651 -16.71 -33.84 0.50
N ASP A 652 -15.48 -34.23 0.16
CA ASP A 652 -15.03 -35.62 0.32
C ASP A 652 -14.52 -35.81 1.76
N ASN A 653 -13.53 -35.00 2.18
CA ASN A 653 -12.92 -35.12 3.50
C ASN A 653 -12.66 -33.74 4.13
N ILE A 654 -13.01 -33.57 5.40
CA ILE A 654 -12.59 -32.42 6.23
C ILE A 654 -11.68 -32.95 7.36
N ASN A 655 -10.44 -32.47 7.41
CA ASN A 655 -9.48 -32.81 8.44
C ASN A 655 -9.06 -31.56 9.23
N ILE A 656 -9.39 -31.50 10.51
CA ILE A 656 -9.05 -30.39 11.41
C ILE A 656 -7.93 -30.85 12.33
N ARG A 657 -6.72 -30.33 12.09
CA ARG A 657 -5.52 -30.68 12.86
C ARG A 657 -5.42 -29.88 14.16
N GLY A 658 -4.46 -30.26 15.01
CA GLY A 658 -4.17 -29.54 16.25
C GLY A 658 -3.93 -28.04 16.03
N GLY A 659 -4.72 -27.21 16.69
CA GLY A 659 -4.67 -25.74 16.59
C GLY A 659 -5.36 -25.16 15.35
N GLY A 660 -6.00 -25.99 14.52
CA GLY A 660 -6.89 -25.56 13.43
C GLY A 660 -8.33 -25.42 13.89
N ARG A 661 -9.06 -24.48 13.28
CA ARG A 661 -10.45 -24.18 13.66
C ARG A 661 -11.38 -24.05 12.46
N LEU A 662 -12.48 -24.81 12.47
CA LEU A 662 -13.62 -24.62 11.56
C LEU A 662 -14.74 -23.94 12.33
N VAL A 663 -15.28 -22.84 11.80
CA VAL A 663 -16.41 -22.10 12.38
C VAL A 663 -17.57 -22.13 11.41
N ILE A 664 -18.75 -22.54 11.90
CA ILE A 664 -19.98 -22.62 11.12
C ILE A 664 -21.01 -21.68 11.73
N GLU A 665 -21.47 -20.73 10.94
CA GLU A 665 -22.53 -19.79 11.33
C GLU A 665 -23.77 -20.08 10.48
N GLY A 666 -24.59 -21.04 10.92
CA GLY A 666 -25.82 -21.50 10.27
C GLY A 666 -27.03 -20.59 10.50
N ASP A 667 -26.98 -19.68 11.48
CA ASP A 667 -28.04 -18.71 11.81
C ASP A 667 -29.42 -19.39 11.90
N ARG A 668 -30.46 -18.89 11.20
CA ARG A 668 -31.81 -19.45 11.30
C ARG A 668 -32.00 -20.76 10.53
N GLN A 669 -31.27 -20.92 9.43
CA GLN A 669 -31.52 -21.99 8.46
C GLN A 669 -30.73 -23.25 8.82
N GLY A 670 -29.58 -23.07 9.46
CA GLY A 670 -28.59 -24.11 9.68
C GLY A 670 -27.74 -24.34 8.44
N LEU A 671 -26.58 -24.97 8.65
CA LEU A 671 -25.73 -25.42 7.55
C LEU A 671 -25.72 -26.95 7.52
N ASN A 672 -25.93 -27.52 6.33
CA ASN A 672 -25.87 -28.95 6.06
C ASN A 672 -24.55 -29.30 5.38
N LEU A 673 -23.70 -30.02 6.09
CA LEU A 673 -22.42 -30.53 5.60
C LEU A 673 -22.61 -31.96 5.12
N VAL A 674 -22.36 -32.25 3.84
CA VAL A 674 -22.53 -33.58 3.25
C VAL A 674 -21.21 -34.09 2.68
N GLY A 675 -20.70 -35.22 3.16
CA GLY A 675 -19.45 -35.77 2.64
C GLY A 675 -19.10 -37.19 3.04
N SER A 676 -17.84 -37.57 2.84
CA SER A 676 -17.37 -38.92 3.22
C SER A 676 -16.85 -38.93 4.65
N THR A 677 -15.86 -38.09 4.99
CA THR A 677 -15.26 -38.13 6.34
C THR A 677 -15.07 -36.74 6.96
N ILE A 678 -15.37 -36.63 8.26
CA ILE A 678 -14.92 -35.51 9.09
C ILE A 678 -14.02 -36.06 10.19
N HIS A 679 -12.77 -35.61 10.22
CA HIS A 679 -11.79 -35.99 11.22
C HIS A 679 -11.30 -34.76 11.96
N LEU A 680 -11.56 -34.70 13.26
CA LEU A 680 -10.94 -33.76 14.18
C LEU A 680 -9.78 -34.49 14.87
N GLU A 681 -8.55 -34.16 14.50
CA GLU A 681 -7.35 -34.66 15.17
C GLU A 681 -7.19 -33.99 16.56
N SER A 682 -6.24 -34.48 17.35
CA SER A 682 -6.03 -33.98 18.71
C SER A 682 -5.76 -32.47 18.74
N GLY A 683 -6.59 -31.73 19.46
CA GLY A 683 -6.53 -30.27 19.56
C GLY A 683 -7.17 -29.50 18.39
N GLY A 684 -7.84 -30.19 17.46
CA GLY A 684 -8.67 -29.56 16.43
C GLY A 684 -10.01 -29.10 17.00
N ILE A 685 -10.53 -27.97 16.49
CA ILE A 685 -11.75 -27.33 16.98
C ILE A 685 -12.75 -27.14 15.84
N LEU A 686 -13.99 -27.57 16.05
CA LEU A 686 -15.14 -27.23 15.19
C LEU A 686 -16.16 -26.47 16.04
N GLU A 687 -16.40 -25.21 15.74
CA GLU A 687 -17.40 -24.35 16.39
C GLU A 687 -18.63 -24.21 15.49
N ALA A 688 -19.83 -24.32 16.05
CA ALA A 688 -21.07 -24.10 15.29
C ALA A 688 -22.22 -23.59 16.16
N ASP A 689 -23.19 -22.90 15.56
CA ASP A 689 -24.48 -22.57 16.19
C ASP A 689 -25.59 -23.57 15.80
N HIS A 690 -25.72 -23.89 14.51
CA HIS A 690 -26.71 -24.79 13.94
C HIS A 690 -26.14 -25.53 12.74
N VAL A 691 -25.80 -26.81 12.95
CA VAL A 691 -25.20 -27.64 11.91
C VAL A 691 -25.84 -29.02 11.84
N THR A 692 -26.07 -29.48 10.62
CA THR A 692 -26.37 -30.87 10.30
C THR A 692 -25.19 -31.45 9.53
N ILE A 693 -24.64 -32.58 9.97
CA ILE A 693 -23.52 -33.24 9.33
C ILE A 693 -23.96 -34.63 8.86
N THR A 694 -23.93 -34.85 7.56
CA THR A 694 -24.18 -36.14 6.91
C THR A 694 -22.86 -36.67 6.36
N ALA A 695 -22.30 -37.72 6.97
CA ALA A 695 -21.00 -38.28 6.57
C ALA A 695 -20.99 -39.80 6.64
N ASN A 696 -20.02 -40.47 6.00
CA ASN A 696 -19.80 -41.90 6.21
C ASN A 696 -19.14 -42.14 7.56
N ASP A 697 -18.06 -41.42 7.83
CA ASP A 697 -17.31 -41.52 9.09
C ASP A 697 -17.10 -40.16 9.75
N ILE A 698 -17.27 -40.11 11.07
CA ILE A 698 -16.89 -38.96 11.89
C ILE A 698 -15.98 -39.43 13.01
N ILE A 699 -14.79 -38.84 13.10
CA ILE A 699 -13.77 -39.18 14.11
C ILE A 699 -13.42 -37.91 14.88
N ILE A 700 -13.63 -37.93 16.20
CA ILE A 700 -13.26 -36.86 17.12
C ILE A 700 -12.19 -37.42 18.06
N ALA A 701 -10.92 -37.10 17.79
CA ALA A 701 -9.78 -37.61 18.55
C ALA A 701 -9.71 -37.04 19.98
N GLU A 702 -8.81 -37.57 20.80
CA GLU A 702 -8.58 -37.09 22.16
C GLU A 702 -8.20 -35.60 22.16
N SER A 703 -8.74 -34.80 23.09
CA SER A 703 -8.59 -33.34 23.16
C SER A 703 -9.17 -32.54 21.99
N ALA A 704 -9.75 -33.17 20.97
CA ALA A 704 -10.53 -32.47 19.96
C ALA A 704 -11.88 -31.99 20.52
N ILE A 705 -12.37 -30.86 20.02
CA ILE A 705 -13.62 -30.26 20.51
C ILE A 705 -14.53 -29.90 19.34
N LEU A 706 -15.74 -30.42 19.36
CA LEU A 706 -16.88 -29.95 18.59
C LEU A 706 -17.78 -29.14 19.53
N ASP A 707 -17.78 -27.81 19.39
CA ASP A 707 -18.34 -26.88 20.36
C ASP A 707 -19.50 -26.05 19.80
N LEU A 708 -20.65 -26.17 20.42
CA LEU A 708 -21.83 -25.35 20.19
C LEU A 708 -22.32 -24.70 21.51
N THR A 709 -21.43 -24.58 22.50
CA THR A 709 -21.73 -24.00 23.80
C THR A 709 -22.03 -22.52 23.67
N ALA A 710 -23.14 -22.06 24.24
CA ALA A 710 -23.56 -20.65 24.22
C ALA A 710 -23.75 -20.06 22.79
N GLN A 711 -23.91 -20.91 21.77
CA GLN A 711 -24.06 -20.49 20.38
C GLN A 711 -25.52 -20.41 19.92
N ALA A 712 -26.51 -20.48 20.81
CA ALA A 712 -27.91 -20.34 20.40
C ALA A 712 -28.19 -18.97 19.79
N ASN A 713 -28.82 -18.98 18.61
CA ASN A 713 -29.31 -17.79 17.95
C ASN A 713 -30.36 -17.07 18.83
N PRO A 714 -30.20 -15.76 19.13
CA PRO A 714 -31.10 -15.01 19.99
C PRO A 714 -32.58 -15.15 19.66
N ASP A 715 -32.93 -15.27 18.38
CA ASP A 715 -34.32 -15.36 17.92
C ASP A 715 -35.03 -16.65 18.35
N PHE A 716 -34.28 -17.72 18.62
CA PHE A 716 -34.82 -19.03 18.99
C PHE A 716 -34.61 -19.38 20.47
N THR A 717 -34.26 -18.38 21.28
CA THR A 717 -33.91 -18.59 22.69
C THR A 717 -35.06 -18.35 23.67
N THR A 718 -36.29 -18.23 23.17
CA THR A 718 -37.44 -17.73 23.94
C THR A 718 -38.37 -18.80 24.52
N GLU A 719 -38.36 -20.03 23.97
CA GLU A 719 -39.34 -21.06 24.34
C GLU A 719 -39.28 -21.50 25.81
N GLY A 720 -38.08 -21.59 26.37
CA GLY A 720 -37.84 -21.87 27.79
C GLY A 720 -37.21 -20.69 28.52
N GLN A 721 -37.38 -19.46 28.02
CA GLN A 721 -36.81 -18.28 28.64
C GLN A 721 -37.43 -18.06 30.03
N SER A 722 -36.57 -17.79 31.00
CA SER A 722 -36.98 -17.47 32.37
C SER A 722 -37.24 -15.98 32.56
N THR A 723 -37.92 -15.62 33.64
CA THR A 723 -38.08 -14.21 34.03
C THR A 723 -37.25 -13.87 35.28
N SER A 724 -36.86 -12.60 35.40
CA SER A 724 -36.13 -12.03 36.54
C SER A 724 -34.69 -12.55 36.76
N CYS A 725 -34.49 -13.59 37.58
CA CYS A 725 -33.18 -14.13 37.98
C CYS A 725 -33.17 -15.67 37.96
N SER A 726 -34.27 -16.30 37.53
CA SER A 726 -34.37 -17.74 37.39
C SER A 726 -33.56 -18.21 36.18
N GLY A 727 -33.15 -19.47 36.15
CA GLY A 727 -32.46 -20.09 35.00
C GLY A 727 -33.43 -20.51 33.90
N ALA A 728 -32.92 -20.57 32.67
CA ALA A 728 -33.67 -21.01 31.50
C ALA A 728 -33.97 -22.52 31.53
N GLY A 729 -35.06 -22.92 30.89
CA GLY A 729 -35.49 -24.32 30.73
C GLY A 729 -35.20 -24.85 29.32
N HIS A 730 -35.18 -26.17 29.15
CA HIS A 730 -35.17 -26.88 27.86
C HIS A 730 -35.44 -28.39 28.05
N GLY A 731 -34.42 -29.18 28.42
CA GLY A 731 -34.58 -30.60 28.74
C GLY A 731 -35.35 -30.83 30.04
N GLY A 732 -35.19 -29.91 31.00
CA GLY A 732 -35.93 -29.83 32.26
C GLY A 732 -36.34 -28.39 32.59
N LEU A 733 -36.86 -28.18 33.80
CA LEU A 733 -37.12 -26.84 34.33
C LEU A 733 -35.82 -26.18 34.79
N GLY A 734 -35.70 -24.87 34.54
CA GLY A 734 -34.61 -24.08 35.12
C GLY A 734 -34.73 -23.94 36.63
N GLY A 735 -33.62 -23.59 37.29
CA GLY A 735 -33.59 -23.24 38.71
C GLY A 735 -34.36 -21.94 38.96
N THR A 736 -35.13 -21.88 40.04
CA THR A 736 -35.85 -20.66 40.41
C THR A 736 -34.95 -19.71 41.18
N CYS A 737 -35.23 -18.41 41.05
CA CYS A 737 -34.87 -17.44 42.07
C CYS A 737 -36.10 -17.07 42.90
N GLY A 738 -36.02 -16.05 43.77
CA GLY A 738 -37.14 -15.62 44.63
C GLY A 738 -38.48 -15.32 43.89
N SER A 739 -38.45 -15.19 42.56
CA SER A 739 -39.63 -15.27 41.68
C SER A 739 -39.83 -16.70 41.19
N ASN A 740 -40.97 -17.34 41.51
CA ASN A 740 -41.32 -18.74 41.17
C ASN A 740 -41.48 -19.06 39.66
N ASN A 741 -40.91 -18.26 38.77
CA ASN A 741 -41.05 -18.37 37.32
C ASN A 741 -39.72 -18.83 36.69
N ALA A 742 -39.43 -20.13 36.82
CA ALA A 742 -38.33 -20.79 36.10
C ALA A 742 -38.67 -20.99 34.62
N GLY A 743 -37.64 -21.09 33.78
CA GLY A 743 -37.81 -21.46 32.37
C GLY A 743 -38.41 -22.85 32.23
N VAL A 744 -39.34 -23.01 31.27
CA VAL A 744 -40.08 -24.26 31.05
C VAL A 744 -39.28 -25.24 30.18
N PHE A 745 -39.57 -26.54 30.30
CA PHE A 745 -39.05 -27.54 29.38
C PHE A 745 -39.84 -27.53 28.05
N TYR A 746 -39.16 -27.80 26.94
CA TYR A 746 -39.76 -27.87 25.60
C TYR A 746 -38.95 -28.80 24.70
N GLY A 747 -39.35 -28.95 23.43
CA GLY A 747 -38.68 -29.83 22.46
C GLY A 747 -39.07 -31.30 22.60
N ARG A 748 -38.69 -32.10 21.59
CA ARG A 748 -39.05 -33.53 21.51
C ARG A 748 -37.93 -34.39 22.10
N LEU A 749 -38.30 -35.33 22.97
CA LEU A 749 -37.34 -36.27 23.59
C LEU A 749 -36.59 -37.14 22.56
N ARG A 750 -37.32 -37.69 21.57
CA ARG A 750 -36.76 -38.61 20.57
C ARG A 750 -36.07 -37.90 19.41
N TYR A 751 -36.41 -36.65 19.14
CA TYR A 751 -35.87 -35.91 18.00
C TYR A 751 -35.55 -34.47 18.45
N PRO A 752 -34.50 -34.29 19.28
CA PRO A 752 -34.13 -32.99 19.80
C PRO A 752 -33.57 -32.13 18.65
N ARG A 753 -34.31 -31.07 18.32
CA ARG A 753 -34.02 -30.16 17.18
C ARG A 753 -34.25 -28.69 17.53
N HIS A 754 -34.16 -28.34 18.82
CA HIS A 754 -34.37 -26.96 19.26
C HIS A 754 -33.08 -26.42 19.90
N PHE A 755 -32.83 -25.13 19.72
CA PHE A 755 -31.79 -24.42 20.45
C PHE A 755 -32.08 -24.43 21.95
N GLY A 756 -31.03 -24.26 22.75
CA GLY A 756 -31.14 -23.90 24.16
C GLY A 756 -31.71 -22.49 24.32
N SER A 757 -32.39 -22.25 25.44
CA SER A 757 -32.99 -20.96 25.76
C SER A 757 -32.03 -20.08 26.55
N SER A 758 -32.13 -18.79 26.30
CA SER A 758 -31.35 -17.76 26.97
C SER A 758 -31.96 -17.47 28.34
N ALA A 759 -31.13 -17.03 29.28
CA ALA A 759 -31.63 -16.51 30.54
C ALA A 759 -32.41 -15.20 30.34
N SER A 760 -33.11 -14.74 31.39
CA SER A 760 -33.90 -13.50 31.35
C SER A 760 -33.11 -12.30 30.81
N GLY A 761 -33.63 -11.63 29.78
CA GLY A 761 -32.99 -10.46 29.16
C GLY A 761 -31.94 -10.77 28.09
N GLY A 762 -31.78 -12.04 27.69
CA GLY A 762 -30.94 -12.43 26.53
C GLY A 762 -29.44 -12.31 26.76
N GLN A 763 -28.98 -12.15 28.00
CA GLN A 763 -27.58 -11.89 28.32
C GLN A 763 -26.69 -13.14 28.41
N ALA A 764 -27.27 -14.30 28.73
CA ALA A 764 -26.60 -15.60 28.70
C ALA A 764 -27.25 -16.42 27.59
N ARG A 765 -26.47 -16.86 26.59
CA ARG A 765 -26.96 -17.57 25.40
C ARG A 765 -27.12 -19.07 25.68
N GLY A 766 -28.18 -19.67 25.14
CA GLY A 766 -28.38 -21.12 25.22
C GLY A 766 -27.38 -21.92 24.36
N GLY A 767 -27.35 -23.24 24.50
CA GLY A 767 -26.55 -24.11 23.64
C GLY A 767 -27.13 -24.24 22.22
N GLY A 768 -26.26 -24.51 21.24
CA GLY A 768 -26.62 -24.66 19.82
C GLY A 768 -27.42 -25.92 19.48
N ARG A 769 -27.56 -26.18 18.17
CA ARG A 769 -28.26 -27.36 17.63
C ARG A 769 -27.32 -28.18 16.74
N LEU A 770 -27.11 -29.43 17.13
CA LEU A 770 -26.29 -30.39 16.40
C LEU A 770 -27.11 -31.59 15.94
N GLU A 771 -27.02 -31.92 14.64
CA GLU A 771 -27.54 -33.15 14.07
C GLU A 771 -26.43 -33.90 13.32
N LEU A 772 -26.12 -35.14 13.73
CA LEU A 772 -25.16 -36.02 13.06
C LEU A 772 -25.90 -37.20 12.45
N ALA A 773 -25.77 -37.37 11.13
CA ALA A 773 -26.25 -38.52 10.37
C ALA A 773 -25.05 -39.25 9.76
N VAL A 774 -24.53 -40.25 10.47
CA VAL A 774 -23.29 -40.96 10.14
C VAL A 774 -23.62 -42.33 9.56
N HIS A 775 -23.19 -42.65 8.34
CA HIS A 775 -23.57 -43.90 7.69
C HIS A 775 -22.86 -45.12 8.30
N ASP A 776 -21.54 -45.03 8.50
CA ASP A 776 -20.69 -46.15 8.87
C ASP A 776 -20.27 -46.08 10.34
N SER A 777 -19.35 -45.18 10.71
CA SER A 777 -18.80 -45.12 12.07
C SER A 777 -18.67 -43.72 12.65
N LEU A 778 -19.19 -43.53 13.87
CA LEU A 778 -18.94 -42.36 14.71
C LEU A 778 -18.02 -42.75 15.88
N VAL A 779 -16.81 -42.19 15.91
CA VAL A 779 -15.82 -42.38 16.99
C VAL A 779 -15.62 -41.08 17.76
N VAL A 780 -16.00 -41.05 19.04
CA VAL A 780 -15.88 -39.87 19.91
C VAL A 780 -14.94 -40.15 21.07
N ASN A 781 -13.67 -39.75 20.95
CA ASN A 781 -12.67 -39.75 22.02
C ASN A 781 -12.45 -38.36 22.64
N GLY A 782 -12.81 -37.30 21.91
CA GLY A 782 -12.79 -35.91 22.37
C GLY A 782 -14.10 -35.46 23.00
N LYS A 783 -14.50 -34.21 22.73
CA LYS A 783 -15.70 -33.58 23.32
C LYS A 783 -16.68 -33.11 22.25
N ILE A 784 -17.98 -33.37 22.46
CA ILE A 784 -19.10 -32.75 21.76
C ILE A 784 -19.90 -31.94 22.79
N LEU A 785 -19.97 -30.62 22.59
CA LEU A 785 -20.51 -29.68 23.57
C LEU A 785 -21.70 -28.90 22.99
N CYS A 786 -22.82 -28.87 23.69
CA CYS A 786 -23.96 -27.99 23.41
C CYS A 786 -24.45 -27.34 24.71
N ASP A 787 -23.54 -26.81 25.53
CA ASP A 787 -23.88 -26.30 26.85
C ASP A 787 -24.50 -24.88 26.79
N GLY A 788 -25.28 -24.53 27.81
CA GLY A 788 -25.77 -23.16 28.00
C GLY A 788 -24.76 -22.29 28.73
N ASP A 789 -24.73 -20.99 28.41
CA ASP A 789 -23.87 -20.03 29.09
C ASP A 789 -24.27 -19.79 30.56
N HIS A 790 -23.29 -19.40 31.35
CA HIS A 790 -23.48 -19.00 32.75
C HIS A 790 -24.24 -17.67 32.84
N GLY A 791 -24.98 -17.48 33.92
CA GLY A 791 -25.66 -16.20 34.17
C GLY A 791 -24.67 -15.07 34.46
N TYR A 792 -25.07 -13.82 34.25
CA TYR A 792 -24.28 -12.63 34.61
C TYR A 792 -25.09 -11.72 35.55
N ASN A 793 -24.45 -10.89 36.38
CA ASN A 793 -25.12 -9.84 37.18
C ASN A 793 -26.34 -10.30 38.02
N ASN A 794 -26.19 -11.37 38.81
CA ASN A 794 -27.28 -11.96 39.62
C ASN A 794 -28.45 -12.53 38.78
N LYS A 795 -28.19 -12.94 37.53
CA LYS A 795 -29.14 -13.60 36.65
C LYS A 795 -28.92 -15.12 36.62
N GLY A 796 -29.95 -15.83 36.17
CA GLY A 796 -29.89 -17.27 36.03
C GLY A 796 -29.06 -17.71 34.81
N GLY A 797 -28.66 -18.97 34.79
CA GLY A 797 -27.94 -19.58 33.66
C GLY A 797 -28.85 -19.91 32.48
N ALA A 798 -28.27 -19.98 31.29
CA ALA A 798 -28.96 -20.41 30.07
C ALA A 798 -29.07 -21.94 30.01
N SER A 799 -29.97 -22.47 29.18
CA SER A 799 -30.15 -23.92 29.06
C SER A 799 -29.29 -24.54 27.96
N GLY A 800 -28.92 -25.82 28.15
CA GLY A 800 -28.22 -26.60 27.14
C GLY A 800 -29.05 -26.80 25.86
N GLY A 801 -28.38 -27.05 24.75
CA GLY A 801 -28.95 -27.20 23.41
C GLY A 801 -29.51 -28.58 23.08
N SER A 802 -29.54 -28.92 21.79
CA SER A 802 -29.99 -30.22 21.29
C SER A 802 -28.88 -30.94 20.54
N ILE A 803 -28.66 -32.21 20.86
CA ILE A 803 -27.78 -33.12 20.12
C ILE A 803 -28.61 -34.32 19.64
N LEU A 804 -28.67 -34.52 18.33
CA LEU A 804 -29.27 -35.69 17.70
C LEU A 804 -28.21 -36.44 16.90
N ILE A 805 -27.95 -37.69 17.24
CA ILE A 805 -26.97 -38.54 16.58
C ILE A 805 -27.69 -39.78 16.03
N ASN A 806 -27.43 -40.10 14.76
CA ASN A 806 -27.85 -41.32 14.11
C ASN A 806 -26.64 -41.94 13.41
N THR A 807 -26.26 -43.16 13.80
CA THR A 807 -25.07 -43.85 13.28
C THR A 807 -25.29 -45.37 13.13
N THR A 808 -24.48 -46.06 12.33
CA THR A 808 -24.47 -47.53 12.34
C THR A 808 -23.61 -48.03 13.50
N SER A 809 -22.34 -47.64 13.56
CA SER A 809 -21.40 -48.01 14.64
C SER A 809 -21.03 -46.81 15.50
N PHE A 810 -21.29 -46.90 16.81
CA PHE A 810 -20.96 -45.86 17.79
C PHE A 810 -19.86 -46.33 18.75
N ALA A 811 -18.74 -45.62 18.80
CA ALA A 811 -17.57 -46.00 19.61
C ALA A 811 -16.85 -44.78 20.21
N GLY A 812 -16.02 -45.00 21.24
CA GLY A 812 -15.14 -43.98 21.82
C GLY A 812 -15.17 -43.89 23.35
N LEU A 813 -14.27 -43.05 23.88
CA LEU A 813 -14.07 -42.81 25.32
C LEU A 813 -14.35 -41.34 25.75
N GLY A 814 -14.86 -40.55 24.82
CA GLY A 814 -15.02 -39.09 24.95
C GLY A 814 -16.26 -38.66 25.73
N CYS A 815 -16.58 -37.37 25.63
CA CYS A 815 -17.71 -36.75 26.33
C CYS A 815 -18.69 -36.10 25.34
N ILE A 816 -19.99 -36.37 25.52
CA ILE A 816 -21.08 -35.71 24.81
C ILE A 816 -21.95 -35.02 25.85
N GLN A 817 -22.07 -33.69 25.80
CA GLN A 817 -22.77 -32.93 26.83
C GLN A 817 -23.66 -31.81 26.27
N ALA A 818 -24.75 -31.55 26.98
CA ALA A 818 -25.68 -30.45 26.76
C ALA A 818 -26.15 -29.94 28.12
N ASN A 819 -25.24 -29.42 28.93
CA ASN A 819 -25.47 -28.95 30.28
C ASN A 819 -26.11 -27.55 30.29
N GLY A 820 -26.85 -27.23 31.35
CA GLY A 820 -27.27 -25.85 31.61
C GLY A 820 -26.17 -25.06 32.29
N GLY A 821 -26.13 -23.75 32.06
CA GLY A 821 -25.16 -22.86 32.68
C GLY A 821 -25.47 -22.61 34.15
N GLN A 822 -24.45 -22.25 34.94
CA GLN A 822 -24.66 -21.93 36.36
C GLN A 822 -25.35 -20.57 36.52
N GLY A 823 -26.21 -20.44 37.54
CA GLY A 823 -26.68 -19.14 37.99
C GLY A 823 -25.58 -18.42 38.76
N VAL A 824 -25.49 -17.09 38.62
CA VAL A 824 -24.46 -16.29 39.31
C VAL A 824 -25.08 -15.49 40.45
N GLY A 825 -24.34 -15.37 41.57
CA GLY A 825 -24.76 -14.61 42.75
C GLY A 825 -25.65 -15.39 43.73
N SER A 826 -26.16 -14.72 44.77
CA SER A 826 -26.95 -15.37 45.83
C SER A 826 -28.36 -15.77 45.39
N ASN A 827 -28.82 -15.23 44.25
CA ASN A 827 -30.20 -15.34 43.78
C ASN A 827 -30.30 -15.86 42.34
N GLY A 828 -29.20 -16.26 41.68
CA GLY A 828 -29.24 -16.75 40.30
C GLY A 828 -29.66 -18.23 40.24
N GLY A 829 -30.74 -18.54 39.54
CA GLY A 829 -31.14 -19.94 39.29
C GLY A 829 -30.27 -20.59 38.20
N GLY A 830 -29.82 -21.83 38.40
CA GLY A 830 -29.09 -22.57 37.36
C GLY A 830 -29.95 -22.85 36.12
N GLY A 831 -29.37 -22.83 34.94
CA GLY A 831 -30.04 -23.26 33.71
C GLY A 831 -30.27 -24.77 33.70
N SER A 832 -31.31 -25.23 33.02
CA SER A 832 -31.55 -26.66 32.85
C SER A 832 -30.62 -27.27 31.80
N GLY A 833 -30.33 -28.56 31.90
CA GLY A 833 -29.74 -29.31 30.78
C GLY A 833 -30.60 -29.27 29.50
N GLY A 834 -29.95 -29.59 28.39
CA GLY A 834 -30.53 -29.77 27.07
C GLY A 834 -31.00 -31.20 26.81
N ARG A 835 -31.04 -31.59 25.54
CA ARG A 835 -31.51 -32.92 25.11
C ARG A 835 -30.49 -33.60 24.20
N ILE A 836 -30.16 -34.85 24.51
CA ILE A 836 -29.28 -35.70 23.70
C ILE A 836 -30.07 -36.96 23.30
N ALA A 837 -30.08 -37.30 22.03
CA ALA A 837 -30.62 -38.56 21.51
C ALA A 837 -29.60 -39.21 20.59
N VAL A 838 -29.30 -40.49 20.83
CA VAL A 838 -28.35 -41.28 20.02
C VAL A 838 -29.07 -42.52 19.52
N TYR A 839 -29.02 -42.74 18.21
CA TYR A 839 -29.52 -43.92 17.52
C TYR A 839 -28.33 -44.66 16.90
N TYR A 840 -28.15 -45.93 17.25
CA TYR A 840 -27.05 -46.77 16.76
C TYR A 840 -27.53 -48.20 16.46
N GLN A 841 -26.77 -48.94 15.63
CA GLN A 841 -26.97 -50.37 15.41
C GLN A 841 -25.95 -51.23 16.17
N GLU A 842 -24.70 -50.75 16.26
CA GLU A 842 -23.59 -51.36 16.99
C GLU A 842 -23.03 -50.37 18.01
N ASP A 843 -22.75 -50.85 19.22
CA ASP A 843 -22.29 -50.05 20.37
C ASP A 843 -20.98 -50.58 20.93
N ALA A 844 -19.96 -49.73 20.92
CA ALA A 844 -18.70 -49.92 21.60
C ALA A 844 -18.28 -48.66 22.37
N PHE A 845 -19.23 -47.77 22.68
CA PHE A 845 -18.98 -46.56 23.44
C PHE A 845 -18.94 -46.89 24.93
N THR A 846 -17.89 -46.47 25.65
CA THR A 846 -17.82 -46.67 27.11
C THR A 846 -17.96 -45.35 27.83
N ASP A 847 -19.09 -45.16 28.51
CA ASP A 847 -19.33 -44.02 29.38
C ASP A 847 -18.30 -43.95 30.51
N LEU A 848 -17.48 -42.89 30.53
CA LEU A 848 -16.83 -42.44 31.75
C LEU A 848 -17.83 -41.51 32.48
N PRO A 849 -18.29 -41.84 33.71
CA PRO A 849 -19.30 -41.04 34.39
C PRO A 849 -18.78 -39.61 34.69
N ILE A 850 -19.48 -38.62 34.13
CA ILE A 850 -19.24 -37.19 34.35
C ILE A 850 -19.70 -36.83 35.77
N PHE A 851 -18.76 -36.50 36.65
CA PHE A 851 -19.05 -35.79 37.89
C PHE A 851 -19.11 -34.28 37.59
N GLY A 852 -20.31 -33.69 37.68
CA GLY A 852 -20.50 -32.25 37.53
C GLY A 852 -19.77 -31.44 38.63
N PRO A 853 -19.44 -30.16 38.37
CA PRO A 853 -18.75 -29.33 39.34
C PRO A 853 -19.73 -28.84 40.43
N HIS A 854 -19.23 -28.82 41.67
CA HIS A 854 -19.83 -28.27 42.91
C HIS A 854 -20.58 -29.23 43.85
N SER A 855 -19.81 -30.05 44.59
CA SER A 855 -19.77 -30.03 46.07
C SER A 855 -18.55 -30.83 46.54
N PRO A 856 -17.65 -30.30 47.41
CA PRO A 856 -16.56 -31.09 47.95
C PRO A 856 -17.12 -32.01 49.04
N THR A 857 -17.71 -33.15 48.68
CA THR A 857 -17.99 -34.19 49.66
C THR A 857 -16.70 -34.94 49.93
N ARG A 858 -15.95 -34.41 50.90
CA ARG A 858 -14.83 -35.06 51.58
C ARG A 858 -15.27 -36.47 51.99
N LEU A 859 -14.80 -37.49 51.29
CA LEU A 859 -14.89 -38.89 51.73
C LEU A 859 -14.04 -39.03 53.00
N GLN A 860 -14.68 -38.89 54.17
CA GLN A 860 -14.13 -39.39 55.43
C GLN A 860 -14.60 -40.83 55.63
N PHE A 861 -13.65 -41.76 55.62
CA PHE A 861 -13.90 -43.12 56.09
C PHE A 861 -14.13 -43.09 57.60
N HIS A 862 -15.28 -43.57 58.05
CA HIS A 862 -15.50 -43.94 59.45
C HIS A 862 -15.77 -45.44 59.50
N GLU A 863 -14.91 -46.17 60.20
CA GLU A 863 -15.04 -47.60 60.44
C GLU A 863 -16.36 -47.91 61.17
N LEU A 864 -17.07 -48.94 60.73
CA LEU A 864 -18.07 -49.60 61.56
C LEU A 864 -18.09 -51.10 61.24
N GLN A 865 -17.68 -51.88 62.24
CA GLN A 865 -17.68 -53.33 62.26
C GLN A 865 -19.10 -53.90 62.11
N THR A 866 -19.24 -54.97 61.33
CA THR A 866 -20.38 -55.89 61.46
C THR A 866 -19.92 -57.34 61.39
N SER A 867 -20.61 -58.21 62.14
CA SER A 867 -20.45 -59.66 62.15
C SER A 867 -21.82 -60.31 61.90
N PHE A 868 -21.96 -61.22 60.93
CA PHE A 868 -22.40 -62.62 61.12
C PHE A 868 -22.66 -63.41 59.81
N ASN A 869 -22.63 -64.74 60.00
CA ASN A 869 -22.65 -65.91 59.12
C ASN A 869 -23.80 -66.11 58.10
N GLY A 870 -23.51 -66.80 56.97
CA GLY A 870 -24.37 -67.89 56.45
C GLY A 870 -24.78 -67.92 54.96
N ALA A 871 -24.14 -68.81 54.18
CA ALA A 871 -24.60 -69.65 53.04
C ALA A 871 -25.33 -69.10 51.77
N VAL A 872 -24.54 -68.95 50.69
CA VAL A 872 -24.63 -69.32 49.24
C VAL A 872 -25.99 -69.39 48.49
N GLY A 873 -26.08 -68.66 47.35
CA GLY A 873 -26.82 -69.07 46.15
C GLY A 873 -27.13 -67.98 45.08
N GLY A 874 -26.35 -67.93 43.99
CA GLY A 874 -26.79 -67.65 42.59
C GLY A 874 -27.25 -66.25 42.11
N LEU A 875 -26.70 -65.84 40.94
CA LEU A 875 -27.11 -64.79 39.97
C LEU A 875 -26.63 -63.32 40.19
N ARG A 876 -26.12 -62.70 39.10
CA ARG A 876 -25.56 -61.34 39.05
C ARG A 876 -26.37 -60.45 38.11
N GLU A 877 -27.09 -59.48 38.67
CA GLU A 877 -27.63 -58.29 38.00
C GLU A 877 -27.75 -57.20 39.08
N LEU A 878 -27.32 -55.96 38.78
CA LEU A 878 -27.40 -54.84 39.74
C LEU A 878 -28.23 -53.70 39.12
N ILE A 879 -29.47 -53.54 39.58
CA ILE A 879 -30.36 -52.41 39.29
C ILE A 879 -30.42 -51.53 40.53
N LEU A 880 -30.12 -50.23 40.39
CA LEU A 880 -30.21 -49.25 41.48
C LEU A 880 -31.60 -48.58 41.49
N SER A 881 -32.36 -48.80 42.55
CA SER A 881 -33.58 -48.07 42.89
C SER A 881 -33.61 -47.83 44.40
N GLY A 882 -33.73 -46.56 44.81
CA GLY A 882 -34.20 -46.16 46.14
C GLY A 882 -33.30 -46.50 47.33
N GLY A 883 -32.26 -45.67 47.55
CA GLY A 883 -31.52 -45.46 48.80
C GLY A 883 -31.75 -46.42 49.98
N THR A 884 -31.06 -47.56 50.00
CA THR A 884 -30.42 -48.16 51.20
C THR A 884 -29.34 -49.14 50.71
N LEU A 885 -28.09 -48.94 51.12
CA LEU A 885 -26.93 -49.75 50.73
C LEU A 885 -26.68 -50.84 51.79
N ASN A 886 -26.87 -52.12 51.45
CA ASN A 886 -26.36 -53.25 52.26
C ASN A 886 -25.14 -53.84 51.55
N LEU A 887 -23.96 -53.69 52.14
CA LEU A 887 -22.70 -54.29 51.69
C LEU A 887 -22.40 -55.56 52.51
N GLN A 888 -22.10 -56.67 51.85
CA GLN A 888 -21.36 -57.80 52.45
C GLN A 888 -19.99 -57.95 51.78
N GLN A 889 -18.96 -58.13 52.62
CA GLN A 889 -17.54 -58.06 52.29
C GLN A 889 -16.94 -59.45 51.96
N GLY A 890 -15.97 -59.47 51.05
CA GLY A 890 -15.05 -60.60 50.79
C GLY A 890 -14.11 -60.30 49.62
N ALA A 891 -12.89 -59.84 49.94
CA ALA A 891 -11.91 -59.23 49.03
C ALA A 891 -11.17 -60.23 48.11
N THR A 892 -10.51 -59.73 47.03
CA THR A 892 -9.04 -59.55 46.98
C THR A 892 -8.56 -59.01 45.61
N SER A 893 -7.85 -57.88 45.68
CA SER A 893 -6.93 -57.25 44.70
C SER A 893 -7.43 -56.76 43.33
N LEU A 894 -7.26 -55.45 43.08
CA LEU A 894 -6.71 -54.96 41.81
C LEU A 894 -5.80 -53.75 42.11
N SER A 895 -4.55 -53.83 41.69
CA SER A 895 -3.53 -52.79 41.81
C SER A 895 -3.79 -51.65 40.81
N MET A 896 -3.70 -50.40 41.25
CA MET A 896 -3.47 -49.27 40.34
C MET A 896 -2.18 -48.56 40.74
N THR A 897 -1.19 -48.67 39.85
CA THR A 897 0.01 -47.84 39.77
C THR A 897 -0.29 -46.60 38.94
N GLY A 898 0.07 -45.42 39.43
CA GLY A 898 0.02 -44.18 38.66
C GLY A 898 -0.01 -42.95 39.55
N GLU A 899 1.14 -42.28 39.68
CA GLU A 899 1.37 -41.10 40.51
C GLU A 899 0.55 -39.89 40.03
N ALA A 900 -0.12 -39.21 40.96
CA ALA A 900 -0.66 -37.86 40.76
C ALA A 900 0.28 -36.85 41.43
N CYS A 901 0.97 -36.06 40.62
CA CYS A 901 1.73 -34.89 41.07
C CYS A 901 0.76 -33.70 41.18
N PHE A 902 0.53 -33.22 42.40
CA PHE A 902 -0.18 -31.98 42.67
C PHE A 902 0.80 -30.80 42.67
N THR A 903 0.48 -29.73 41.93
CA THR A 903 0.98 -28.38 42.20
C THR A 903 -0.19 -27.41 42.17
N TRP A 904 -0.44 -26.77 43.32
CA TRP A 904 -1.33 -25.63 43.49
C TRP A 904 -0.50 -24.33 43.46
N THR A 905 -1.00 -23.30 42.78
CA THR A 905 -0.65 -21.90 43.05
C THR A 905 -1.91 -21.04 42.97
N HIS A 906 -1.93 -20.05 43.87
CA HIS A 906 -3.07 -19.31 44.42
C HIS A 906 -4.02 -18.61 43.46
#